data_AF-W7RKK6-F1
#
_entry.id   AF-W7RKK6-F1
#
_cell.length_a   1.000
_cell.length_b   1.000
_cell.length_c   1.000
_cell.angle_alpha   90.00
_cell.angle_beta   90.00
_cell.angle_gamma   90.00
#
_symmetry.space_group_name_H-M   'P 1'
#
loop_
_entity.id
_entity.type
_entity.pdbx_description
1 polymer ?
#
loop_
_entity_poly.entity_id
_entity_poly.type
_entity_poly.pdbx_seq_one_letter_code
_entity_poly.pdbx_strand_id
1 'polypeptide(L)'
;MLQSQQIFEIEQTEFTLSQLKTDSYNDIPIELQQLNNWIVWRLESRDGKNTKIPYNVNGGEARSNDANTWSSFVDAVTAARTGRYNGIGFMFTQNDEYIGIDIDNCYENGVFNEVATSVIDSLDSYTEFSPSKTGVHLIVKGKMPDWVSGTGKKSSKYGIEIYSYGRYFTFTGDRENGNEIQERTDEVAKLLETYFTRDEMAAFANVIIPQGVANKEEDSVTWQRMFNSKQGEKIQAMYRGELIIDNDHSSTDLSLCNYLAFWCNKDFWKMDRMFRQSGLMRDKWDERRGELLYGEITLIKAISTKKETVSEYANKNELLAQEIDSLIFPKGYISKNGCLYNILEKKDRNGEVEEIEILICRQTPIITRSFMNVEFSQLYHELAWSDKGRGYKEVIPAGDLAIKKELLKLSYKSLAVTDNNAKHLITYFDRLNMVNHLDHEHLVERLGHIKNTFVHPLKADNVTILPPDIGEKQLLEAFQSSGTSNEWIENVFKPIKKHPKALLMVLASFTSILLQDLKMKPFIIDLSGVTSQGKTTVLRACASVWGTEHLVSEWSLTKVAAERKASFLNSFPIILDDTRKADEKQLQGFIYAFSGGRSKGRGSISGSQREFTWGNLLLSTGEDSLNDYAERAGGVAARILPITGLPFEGENYQFFSNLYNAIENYYGSIGLEFVSHWNEKKNTVLQYFSEYNDIFQKKSQGNEVISRIARYYAAIVYTGRLLNEFFNLEIDLFQLYRLFDELNAENKAVDKPMQLLEAILSDLDADRGAVYGEYLPHSVTKAVYKNGTIYLLPSYLKDFLKSEQNTIRNEWLRRGICIESINNGSVVDYQQIKHKGRKFRGVAIQPKIIEELGFNFEEKG
;
A
#
# COMPACT_ATOMS: atom_id res chain seq x y z
N MET A 1 -77.56 -6.29 -6.95
CA MET A 1 -77.02 -7.65 -7.17
C MET A 1 -76.08 -7.73 -8.38
N LEU A 2 -76.31 -6.98 -9.46
CA LEU A 2 -75.42 -7.01 -10.64
C LEU A 2 -74.10 -6.24 -10.47
N GLN A 3 -74.03 -5.21 -9.62
CA GLN A 3 -72.75 -4.53 -9.30
C GLN A 3 -71.85 -5.33 -8.35
N SER A 4 -72.42 -6.18 -7.49
CA SER A 4 -71.65 -7.00 -6.56
C SER A 4 -71.07 -8.26 -7.20
N GLN A 5 -71.69 -8.80 -8.26
CA GLN A 5 -71.11 -9.92 -9.03
C GLN A 5 -69.97 -9.48 -9.96
N GLN A 6 -70.04 -8.28 -10.53
CA GLN A 6 -68.98 -7.75 -11.40
C GLN A 6 -67.71 -7.36 -10.60
N ILE A 7 -67.87 -6.90 -9.36
CA ILE A 7 -66.73 -6.64 -8.45
C ILE A 7 -66.11 -7.96 -7.98
N PHE A 8 -66.90 -9.01 -7.75
CA PHE A 8 -66.39 -10.32 -7.31
C PHE A 8 -65.65 -11.08 -8.43
N GLU A 9 -66.08 -10.94 -9.70
CA GLU A 9 -65.34 -11.49 -10.84
C GLU A 9 -64.07 -10.68 -11.15
N ILE A 10 -64.07 -9.35 -11.01
CA ILE A 10 -62.85 -8.54 -11.18
C ILE A 10 -61.85 -8.82 -10.05
N GLU A 11 -62.30 -8.93 -8.80
CA GLU A 11 -61.45 -9.31 -7.66
C GLU A 11 -60.93 -10.75 -7.79
N GLN A 12 -61.72 -11.73 -8.27
CA GLN A 12 -61.20 -13.08 -8.53
C GLN A 12 -60.24 -13.11 -9.72
N THR A 13 -60.45 -12.32 -10.76
CA THR A 13 -59.53 -12.27 -11.91
C THR A 13 -58.24 -11.53 -11.56
N GLU A 14 -58.29 -10.47 -10.74
CA GLU A 14 -57.10 -9.79 -10.16
C GLU A 14 -56.40 -10.65 -9.10
N PHE A 15 -57.13 -11.44 -8.31
CA PHE A 15 -56.55 -12.39 -7.34
C PHE A 15 -55.84 -13.56 -8.05
N THR A 16 -56.37 -14.02 -9.19
CA THR A 16 -55.76 -15.09 -9.99
C THR A 16 -54.62 -14.56 -10.88
N LEU A 17 -54.70 -13.32 -11.38
CA LEU A 17 -53.60 -12.65 -12.09
C LEU A 17 -52.48 -12.14 -11.16
N SER A 18 -52.77 -11.81 -9.91
CA SER A 18 -51.75 -11.52 -8.90
C SER A 18 -51.03 -12.78 -8.42
N GLN A 19 -51.69 -13.95 -8.40
CA GLN A 19 -51.02 -15.23 -8.19
C GLN A 19 -50.22 -15.73 -9.41
N LEU A 20 -50.59 -15.33 -10.63
CA LEU A 20 -49.83 -15.63 -11.85
C LEU A 20 -48.73 -14.61 -12.19
N LYS A 21 -48.65 -13.50 -11.43
CA LYS A 21 -47.50 -12.57 -11.39
C LYS A 21 -46.53 -12.86 -10.24
N THR A 22 -46.79 -13.86 -9.41
CA THR A 22 -46.04 -14.11 -8.16
C THR A 22 -45.49 -15.53 -8.08
N ASP A 23 -45.00 -16.05 -9.20
CA ASP A 23 -44.02 -17.13 -9.13
C ASP A 23 -42.68 -16.60 -9.63
N SER A 24 -41.86 -16.16 -8.66
CA SER A 24 -40.53 -15.63 -8.91
C SER A 24 -39.64 -16.62 -9.66
N TYR A 25 -39.94 -17.93 -9.63
CA TYR A 25 -39.17 -18.91 -10.41
C TYR A 25 -39.20 -18.63 -11.92
N ASN A 26 -40.24 -17.95 -12.44
CA ASN A 26 -40.28 -17.57 -13.86
C ASN A 26 -39.20 -16.54 -14.24
N ASP A 27 -38.68 -15.80 -13.26
CA ASP A 27 -37.63 -14.79 -13.47
C ASP A 27 -36.22 -15.42 -13.47
N ILE A 28 -36.10 -16.72 -13.18
CA ILE A 28 -34.84 -17.45 -13.36
C ILE A 28 -34.47 -17.47 -14.85
N PRO A 29 -33.23 -17.19 -15.25
CA PRO A 29 -32.81 -17.17 -16.65
C PRO A 29 -33.20 -18.45 -17.42
N ILE A 30 -33.79 -18.27 -18.60
CA ILE A 30 -34.31 -19.37 -19.44
C ILE A 30 -33.24 -20.42 -19.72
N GLU A 31 -31.99 -20.00 -19.90
CA GLU A 31 -30.87 -20.90 -20.16
C GLU A 31 -30.59 -21.87 -19.00
N LEU A 32 -30.80 -21.49 -17.74
CA LEU A 32 -30.73 -22.42 -16.60
C LEU A 32 -31.96 -23.33 -16.53
N GLN A 33 -33.15 -22.81 -16.86
CA GLN A 33 -34.40 -23.58 -16.85
C GLN A 33 -34.37 -24.76 -17.84
N GLN A 34 -33.59 -24.65 -18.92
CA GLN A 34 -33.45 -25.68 -19.95
C GLN A 34 -32.58 -26.88 -19.53
N LEU A 35 -31.83 -26.76 -18.43
CA LEU A 35 -30.98 -27.83 -17.92
C LEU A 35 -31.76 -28.81 -17.02
N ASN A 36 -31.26 -30.04 -16.90
CA ASN A 36 -31.83 -31.09 -16.03
C ASN A 36 -31.07 -31.19 -14.69
N ASN A 37 -30.54 -30.07 -14.21
CA ASN A 37 -29.71 -30.01 -13.00
C ASN A 37 -30.52 -29.57 -11.78
N TRP A 38 -31.86 -29.65 -11.84
CA TRP A 38 -32.74 -29.12 -10.81
C TRP A 38 -33.06 -30.15 -9.74
N ILE A 39 -33.15 -29.67 -8.50
CA ILE A 39 -33.52 -30.46 -7.32
C ILE A 39 -34.52 -29.66 -6.47
N VAL A 40 -35.08 -30.30 -5.45
CA VAL A 40 -35.88 -29.64 -4.40
C VAL A 40 -35.18 -29.77 -3.07
N TRP A 41 -35.39 -28.85 -2.12
CA TRP A 41 -34.72 -28.93 -0.82
C TRP A 41 -35.67 -28.71 0.37
N ARG A 42 -35.29 -29.24 1.53
CA ARG A 42 -36.00 -29.02 2.82
C ARG A 42 -35.06 -28.45 3.86
N LEU A 43 -35.60 -27.60 4.74
CA LEU A 43 -34.89 -27.16 5.93
C LEU A 43 -35.07 -28.19 7.04
N GLU A 44 -33.98 -28.86 7.41
CA GLU A 44 -33.98 -29.89 8.45
C GLU A 44 -32.87 -29.61 9.48
N SER A 45 -33.09 -29.97 10.74
CA SER A 45 -32.08 -29.80 11.80
C SER A 45 -31.16 -31.02 11.86
N ARG A 46 -29.87 -30.80 11.69
CA ARG A 46 -28.81 -31.81 11.80
C ARG A 46 -27.75 -31.31 12.77
N ASP A 47 -27.43 -32.11 13.78
CA ASP A 47 -26.43 -31.78 14.81
C ASP A 47 -26.65 -30.40 15.48
N GLY A 48 -27.93 -30.01 15.66
CA GLY A 48 -28.31 -28.72 16.26
C GLY A 48 -28.24 -27.52 15.32
N LYS A 49 -27.98 -27.71 14.03
CA LYS A 49 -27.96 -26.66 13.00
C LYS A 49 -29.02 -26.90 11.93
N ASN A 50 -29.75 -25.84 11.57
CA ASN A 50 -30.68 -25.87 10.44
C ASN A 50 -29.91 -25.93 9.12
N THR A 51 -30.12 -26.99 8.35
CA THR A 51 -29.42 -27.30 7.10
C THR A 51 -30.43 -27.46 5.97
N LYS A 52 -30.11 -26.95 4.79
CA LYS A 52 -30.93 -27.12 3.58
C LYS A 52 -30.51 -28.42 2.91
N ILE A 53 -31.33 -29.47 3.02
CA ILE A 53 -31.00 -30.82 2.53
C ILE A 53 -31.62 -31.00 1.14
N PRO A 54 -30.83 -31.41 0.11
CA PRO A 54 -31.32 -31.60 -1.25
C PRO A 54 -31.99 -32.97 -1.44
N TYR A 55 -33.11 -32.95 -2.15
CA TYR A 55 -33.94 -34.09 -2.50
C TYR A 55 -34.24 -34.08 -4.00
N ASN A 56 -34.43 -35.27 -4.57
CA ASN A 56 -35.02 -35.43 -5.88
C ASN A 56 -36.54 -35.23 -5.80
N VAL A 57 -37.19 -35.03 -6.95
CA VAL A 57 -38.64 -34.77 -7.02
C VAL A 57 -39.51 -35.92 -6.50
N ASN A 58 -38.96 -37.14 -6.48
CA ASN A 58 -39.61 -38.35 -6.01
C ASN A 58 -39.46 -38.58 -4.49
N GLY A 59 -38.71 -37.72 -3.78
CA GLY A 59 -38.53 -37.76 -2.33
C GLY A 59 -37.32 -38.55 -1.82
N GLY A 60 -36.45 -39.05 -2.70
CA GLY A 60 -35.12 -39.55 -2.31
C GLY A 60 -34.10 -38.42 -2.19
N GLU A 61 -32.98 -38.64 -1.50
CA GLU A 61 -31.89 -37.64 -1.43
C GLU A 61 -31.29 -37.38 -2.82
N ALA A 62 -31.04 -36.11 -3.14
CA ALA A 62 -30.29 -35.73 -4.33
C ALA A 62 -28.80 -35.61 -4.00
N ARG A 63 -27.95 -36.19 -4.84
CA ARG A 63 -26.49 -36.23 -4.63
C ARG A 63 -25.79 -35.28 -5.59
N SER A 64 -24.79 -34.55 -5.11
CA SER A 64 -24.09 -33.54 -5.92
C SER A 64 -23.18 -34.11 -7.01
N ASN A 65 -23.00 -35.42 -7.05
CA ASN A 65 -22.16 -36.13 -8.00
C ASN A 65 -22.92 -37.21 -8.80
N ASP A 66 -24.26 -37.24 -8.74
CA ASP A 66 -25.08 -38.22 -9.45
C ASP A 66 -26.25 -37.54 -10.17
N ALA A 67 -26.08 -37.31 -11.48
CA ALA A 67 -27.05 -36.64 -12.33
C ALA A 67 -28.41 -37.37 -12.42
N ASN A 68 -28.46 -38.68 -12.14
CA ASN A 68 -29.72 -39.42 -12.14
C ASN A 68 -30.63 -39.06 -10.96
N THR A 69 -30.10 -38.33 -9.99
CA THR A 69 -30.85 -37.85 -8.83
C THR A 69 -31.42 -36.44 -9.02
N TRP A 70 -31.20 -35.82 -10.18
CA TRP A 70 -31.71 -34.49 -10.52
C TRP A 70 -32.89 -34.59 -11.47
N SER A 71 -33.55 -33.47 -11.76
CA SER A 71 -34.76 -33.40 -12.58
C SER A 71 -34.77 -32.18 -13.50
N SER A 72 -35.79 -32.10 -14.35
CA SER A 72 -36.07 -30.89 -15.12
C SER A 72 -36.53 -29.75 -14.19
N PHE A 73 -36.39 -28.51 -14.66
CA PHE A 73 -36.89 -27.32 -13.97
C PHE A 73 -38.40 -27.42 -13.67
N VAL A 74 -39.19 -27.84 -14.66
CA VAL A 74 -40.65 -27.97 -14.54
C VAL A 74 -41.03 -28.97 -13.45
N ASP A 75 -40.34 -30.11 -13.39
CA ASP A 75 -40.60 -31.13 -12.36
C ASP A 75 -40.23 -30.63 -10.97
N ALA A 76 -39.07 -29.95 -10.83
CA ALA A 76 -38.62 -29.39 -9.56
C ALA A 76 -39.58 -28.31 -9.04
N VAL A 77 -40.01 -27.38 -9.90
CA VAL A 77 -40.99 -26.34 -9.56
C VAL A 77 -42.33 -26.97 -9.20
N THR A 78 -42.81 -27.94 -9.98
CA THR A 78 -44.06 -28.66 -9.69
C THR A 78 -44.01 -29.36 -8.35
N ALA A 79 -42.89 -30.03 -8.04
CA ALA A 79 -42.66 -30.69 -6.76
C ALA A 79 -42.60 -29.67 -5.60
N ALA A 80 -41.91 -28.54 -5.76
CA ALA A 80 -41.85 -27.49 -4.75
C ALA A 80 -43.23 -26.89 -4.45
N ARG A 81 -44.05 -26.66 -5.49
CA ARG A 81 -45.43 -26.14 -5.38
C ARG A 81 -46.38 -27.08 -4.62
N THR A 82 -46.03 -28.35 -4.42
CA THR A 82 -46.83 -29.24 -3.55
C THR A 82 -46.79 -28.84 -2.08
N GLY A 83 -45.90 -27.92 -1.68
CA GLY A 83 -45.68 -27.51 -0.30
C GLY A 83 -44.90 -28.51 0.54
N ARG A 84 -44.46 -29.63 -0.05
CA ARG A 84 -43.64 -30.65 0.62
C ARG A 84 -42.17 -30.27 0.73
N TYR A 85 -41.71 -29.26 -0.01
CA TYR A 85 -40.32 -28.80 -0.04
C TYR A 85 -40.29 -27.29 0.18
N ASN A 86 -39.18 -26.78 0.71
CA ASN A 86 -39.03 -25.35 1.01
C ASN A 86 -38.63 -24.52 -0.20
N GLY A 87 -38.10 -25.16 -1.26
CA GLY A 87 -37.81 -24.49 -2.53
C GLY A 87 -37.10 -25.42 -3.51
N ILE A 88 -36.69 -24.84 -4.63
CA ILE A 88 -35.87 -25.51 -5.64
C ILE A 88 -34.38 -25.18 -5.45
N GLY A 89 -33.52 -25.98 -6.04
CA GLY A 89 -32.10 -25.72 -6.13
C GLY A 89 -31.52 -26.21 -7.46
N PHE A 90 -30.34 -25.73 -7.78
CA PHE A 90 -29.63 -26.05 -9.01
C PHE A 90 -28.27 -26.64 -8.67
N MET A 91 -27.92 -27.75 -9.32
CA MET A 91 -26.65 -28.45 -9.14
C MET A 91 -25.62 -27.99 -10.18
N PHE A 92 -24.46 -27.52 -9.73
CA PHE A 92 -23.36 -27.17 -10.63
C PHE A 92 -22.54 -28.41 -10.99
N THR A 93 -22.21 -28.57 -12.27
CA THR A 93 -21.43 -29.71 -12.78
C THR A 93 -20.15 -29.27 -13.47
N GLN A 94 -19.17 -30.18 -13.55
CA GLN A 94 -17.91 -29.92 -14.27
C GLN A 94 -18.09 -29.66 -15.77
N ASN A 95 -19.23 -30.05 -16.33
CA ASN A 95 -19.53 -29.88 -17.75
C ASN A 95 -20.35 -28.61 -18.03
N ASP A 96 -20.80 -27.93 -16.98
CA ASP A 96 -21.55 -26.68 -17.11
C ASP A 96 -20.57 -25.51 -17.26
N GLU A 97 -20.98 -24.46 -17.96
CA GLU A 97 -20.22 -23.21 -18.04
C GLU A 97 -20.50 -22.26 -16.86
N TYR A 98 -21.28 -22.69 -15.86
CA TYR A 98 -21.80 -21.83 -14.81
C TYR A 98 -20.95 -21.84 -13.54
N ILE A 99 -20.78 -20.65 -12.96
CA ILE A 99 -20.16 -20.44 -11.65
C ILE A 99 -21.17 -19.74 -10.74
N GLY A 100 -21.39 -20.31 -9.56
CA GLY A 100 -22.23 -19.73 -8.52
C GLY A 100 -21.39 -19.01 -7.47
N ILE A 101 -21.77 -17.77 -7.16
CA ILE A 101 -21.21 -16.96 -6.09
C ILE A 101 -22.29 -16.73 -5.03
N ASP A 102 -22.03 -17.12 -3.79
CA ASP A 102 -22.91 -16.94 -2.63
C ASP A 102 -22.29 -15.92 -1.67
N ILE A 103 -23.07 -14.92 -1.26
CA ILE A 103 -22.65 -13.92 -0.28
C ILE A 103 -23.64 -13.90 0.88
N ASP A 104 -23.17 -14.42 2.03
CA ASP A 104 -23.96 -14.55 3.25
C ASP A 104 -24.02 -13.24 4.05
N ASN A 105 -25.18 -12.93 4.64
CA ASN A 105 -25.40 -11.81 5.58
C ASN A 105 -24.91 -10.45 5.08
N CYS A 106 -25.12 -10.18 3.79
CA CYS A 106 -24.67 -8.96 3.14
C CYS A 106 -25.76 -7.90 2.91
N TYR A 107 -27.02 -8.20 3.22
CA TYR A 107 -28.15 -7.29 3.02
C TYR A 107 -28.93 -7.09 4.32
N GLU A 108 -28.98 -5.83 4.78
CA GLU A 108 -29.72 -5.44 5.99
C GLU A 108 -30.34 -4.04 5.79
N ASN A 109 -31.59 -3.85 6.22
CA ASN A 109 -32.30 -2.56 6.17
C ASN A 109 -32.34 -1.88 4.78
N GLY A 110 -32.36 -2.65 3.69
CA GLY A 110 -32.43 -2.13 2.33
C GLY A 110 -31.08 -1.74 1.72
N VAL A 111 -29.96 -2.08 2.38
CA VAL A 111 -28.61 -1.67 1.97
C VAL A 111 -27.70 -2.89 1.94
N PHE A 112 -26.90 -3.01 0.87
CA PHE A 112 -25.82 -3.99 0.77
C PHE A 112 -24.56 -3.50 1.48
N ASN A 113 -23.80 -4.44 2.07
CA ASN A 113 -22.46 -4.12 2.58
C ASN A 113 -21.47 -3.87 1.43
N GLU A 114 -20.34 -3.22 1.74
CA GLU A 114 -19.34 -2.82 0.73
C GLU A 114 -18.82 -4.00 -0.11
N VAL A 115 -18.75 -5.20 0.48
CA VAL A 115 -18.33 -6.41 -0.21
C VAL A 115 -19.37 -6.80 -1.27
N ALA A 116 -20.63 -6.98 -0.88
CA ALA A 116 -21.69 -7.35 -1.81
C ALA A 116 -21.90 -6.30 -2.90
N THR A 117 -21.89 -5.00 -2.56
CA THR A 117 -21.96 -3.93 -3.57
C THR A 117 -20.82 -4.07 -4.58
N SER A 118 -19.57 -4.23 -4.12
CA SER A 118 -18.44 -4.38 -5.02
C SER A 118 -18.50 -5.64 -5.87
N VAL A 119 -19.01 -6.77 -5.35
CA VAL A 119 -19.12 -8.01 -6.11
C VAL A 119 -20.25 -7.96 -7.13
N ILE A 120 -21.43 -7.46 -6.74
CA ILE A 120 -22.59 -7.30 -7.64
C ILE A 120 -22.22 -6.34 -8.77
N ASP A 121 -21.64 -5.18 -8.46
CA ASP A 121 -21.24 -4.19 -9.46
C ASP A 121 -20.14 -4.70 -10.39
N SER A 122 -19.18 -5.48 -9.86
CA SER A 122 -18.07 -6.00 -10.66
C SER A 122 -18.47 -7.16 -11.56
N LEU A 123 -19.38 -8.02 -11.11
CA LEU A 123 -19.82 -9.17 -11.91
C LEU A 123 -20.96 -8.78 -12.87
N ASP A 124 -21.78 -7.79 -12.54
CA ASP A 124 -22.86 -7.26 -13.38
C ASP A 124 -23.62 -8.35 -14.14
N SER A 125 -24.12 -9.33 -13.38
CA SER A 125 -24.74 -10.56 -13.88
C SER A 125 -25.97 -10.92 -13.04
N TYR A 126 -26.71 -11.93 -13.46
CA TYR A 126 -27.91 -12.41 -12.77
C TYR A 126 -27.66 -12.56 -11.27
N THR A 127 -28.43 -11.82 -10.47
CA THR A 127 -28.36 -11.82 -9.01
C THR A 127 -29.76 -11.97 -8.42
N GLU A 128 -29.91 -12.88 -7.47
CA GLU A 128 -31.16 -13.09 -6.72
C GLU A 128 -30.93 -13.09 -5.21
N PHE A 129 -31.96 -12.73 -4.45
CA PHE A 129 -31.92 -12.86 -3.00
C PHE A 129 -32.00 -14.33 -2.58
N SER A 130 -31.13 -14.72 -1.65
CA SER A 130 -31.18 -16.05 -1.03
C SER A 130 -32.49 -16.27 -0.26
N PRO A 131 -32.87 -17.53 0.09
CA PRO A 131 -34.09 -17.80 0.85
C PRO A 131 -34.18 -17.09 2.21
N SER A 132 -33.03 -16.71 2.79
CA SER A 132 -32.96 -15.98 4.06
C SER A 132 -33.29 -14.49 3.94
N LYS A 133 -33.27 -13.95 2.70
CA LYS A 133 -33.33 -12.51 2.38
C LYS A 133 -32.21 -11.65 2.98
N THR A 134 -31.22 -12.22 3.65
CA THR A 134 -30.07 -11.47 4.20
C THR A 134 -28.80 -11.64 3.38
N GLY A 135 -28.79 -12.54 2.38
CA GLY A 135 -27.69 -12.78 1.45
C GLY A 135 -28.18 -12.89 0.00
N VAL A 136 -27.26 -12.96 -0.96
CA VAL A 136 -27.56 -13.05 -2.41
C VAL A 136 -26.78 -14.17 -3.09
N HIS A 137 -27.33 -14.69 -4.19
CA HIS A 137 -26.61 -15.55 -5.12
C HIS A 137 -26.42 -14.84 -6.45
N LEU A 138 -25.22 -14.92 -7.01
CA LEU A 138 -24.90 -14.46 -8.34
C LEU A 138 -24.51 -15.65 -9.22
N ILE A 139 -24.98 -15.65 -10.46
CA ILE A 139 -24.64 -16.67 -11.45
C ILE A 139 -23.95 -16.01 -12.63
N VAL A 140 -22.82 -16.56 -13.03
CA VAL A 140 -22.05 -16.13 -14.20
C VAL A 140 -21.70 -17.33 -15.08
N LYS A 141 -21.41 -17.07 -16.35
CA LYS A 141 -20.68 -18.02 -17.20
C LYS A 141 -19.19 -17.80 -17.07
N GLY A 142 -18.40 -18.86 -17.14
CA GLY A 142 -16.95 -18.73 -17.20
C GLY A 142 -16.21 -19.97 -16.73
N LYS A 143 -14.90 -19.84 -16.60
CA LYS A 143 -14.02 -20.89 -16.11
C LYS A 143 -13.38 -20.46 -14.80
N MET A 144 -13.26 -21.42 -13.89
CA MET A 144 -12.36 -21.24 -12.76
C MET A 144 -10.93 -21.10 -13.28
N PRO A 145 -10.13 -20.16 -12.76
CA PRO A 145 -8.72 -20.08 -13.10
C PRO A 145 -8.01 -21.40 -12.84
N ASP A 146 -7.04 -21.77 -13.68
CA ASP A 146 -6.33 -23.05 -13.61
C ASP A 146 -5.63 -23.30 -12.26
N TRP A 147 -5.33 -22.22 -11.52
CA TRP A 147 -4.72 -22.26 -10.20
C TRP A 147 -5.71 -22.54 -9.06
N VAL A 148 -7.02 -22.51 -9.32
CA VAL A 148 -8.06 -22.87 -8.33
C VAL A 148 -8.23 -24.39 -8.28
N SER A 149 -7.59 -25.02 -7.29
CA SER A 149 -7.77 -26.45 -7.05
C SER A 149 -9.12 -26.77 -6.39
N GLY A 150 -9.85 -27.78 -6.88
CA GLY A 150 -11.07 -28.29 -6.26
C GLY A 150 -12.34 -27.73 -6.92
N THR A 151 -13.47 -27.78 -6.22
CA THR A 151 -14.78 -27.43 -6.81
C THR A 151 -15.17 -25.96 -6.66
N GLY A 152 -14.41 -25.21 -5.84
CA GLY A 152 -14.66 -23.82 -5.48
C GLY A 152 -13.81 -23.34 -4.30
N LYS A 153 -14.10 -22.15 -3.79
CA LYS A 153 -13.42 -21.50 -2.66
C LYS A 153 -14.43 -20.81 -1.74
N LYS A 154 -14.13 -20.80 -0.43
CA LYS A 154 -14.91 -20.11 0.60
C LYS A 154 -14.01 -19.19 1.43
N SER A 155 -14.44 -17.94 1.59
CA SER A 155 -13.78 -16.96 2.46
C SER A 155 -14.70 -16.61 3.62
N SER A 156 -14.50 -17.28 4.77
CA SER A 156 -15.28 -17.01 5.98
C SER A 156 -15.10 -15.58 6.52
N LYS A 157 -13.98 -14.92 6.17
CA LYS A 157 -13.71 -13.52 6.55
C LYS A 157 -14.66 -12.54 5.88
N TYR A 158 -14.98 -12.79 4.61
CA TYR A 158 -15.79 -11.89 3.78
C TYR A 158 -17.21 -12.42 3.54
N GLY A 159 -17.53 -13.64 3.99
CA GLY A 159 -18.84 -14.24 3.78
C GLY A 159 -19.11 -14.67 2.34
N ILE A 160 -18.06 -14.86 1.53
CA ILE A 160 -18.18 -15.19 0.10
C ILE A 160 -17.85 -16.67 -0.12
N GLU A 161 -18.67 -17.37 -0.90
CA GLU A 161 -18.34 -18.68 -1.49
C GLU A 161 -18.49 -18.65 -3.01
N ILE A 162 -17.59 -19.32 -3.73
CA ILE A 162 -17.58 -19.39 -5.20
C ILE A 162 -17.41 -20.86 -5.60
N TYR A 163 -18.33 -21.43 -6.39
CA TYR A 163 -18.26 -22.82 -6.85
C TYR A 163 -18.58 -22.95 -8.33
N SER A 164 -17.86 -23.85 -9.00
CA SER A 164 -18.13 -24.25 -10.38
C SER A 164 -18.77 -25.64 -10.48
N TYR A 165 -18.62 -26.49 -9.45
CA TYR A 165 -19.28 -27.80 -9.42
C TYR A 165 -19.36 -28.41 -8.01
N GLY A 166 -20.03 -29.55 -7.87
CA GLY A 166 -19.98 -30.42 -6.67
C GLY A 166 -20.78 -29.93 -5.47
N ARG A 167 -21.41 -28.75 -5.58
CA ARG A 167 -22.40 -28.20 -4.65
C ARG A 167 -23.62 -27.73 -5.42
N TYR A 168 -24.74 -27.59 -4.71
CA TYR A 168 -25.96 -27.00 -5.24
C TYR A 168 -26.19 -25.63 -4.58
N PHE A 169 -26.81 -24.71 -5.30
CA PHE A 169 -27.36 -23.47 -4.73
C PHE A 169 -28.88 -23.57 -4.69
N THR A 170 -29.50 -22.97 -3.66
CA THR A 170 -30.95 -22.77 -3.66
C THR A 170 -31.30 -21.63 -4.59
N PHE A 171 -32.35 -21.78 -5.39
CA PHE A 171 -32.82 -20.72 -6.27
C PHE A 171 -34.17 -20.20 -5.79
N THR A 172 -34.33 -18.88 -5.76
CA THR A 172 -35.59 -18.22 -5.38
C THR A 172 -36.29 -17.56 -6.56
N GLY A 173 -35.53 -17.17 -7.58
CA GLY A 173 -36.00 -16.32 -8.66
C GLY A 173 -36.33 -14.89 -8.24
N ASP A 174 -36.13 -14.53 -6.95
CA ASP A 174 -36.37 -13.17 -6.45
C ASP A 174 -35.19 -12.29 -6.84
N ARG A 175 -35.26 -11.75 -8.06
CA ARG A 175 -34.19 -10.95 -8.65
C ARG A 175 -33.91 -9.70 -7.82
N GLU A 176 -32.61 -9.48 -7.59
CA GLU A 176 -32.10 -8.22 -7.05
C GLU A 176 -31.94 -7.19 -8.19
N ASN A 177 -31.50 -7.65 -9.37
CA ASN A 177 -31.25 -6.81 -10.53
C ASN A 177 -31.96 -7.31 -11.81
N GLY A 178 -31.94 -6.48 -12.86
CA GLY A 178 -32.48 -6.81 -14.18
C GLY A 178 -31.52 -7.55 -15.11
N ASN A 179 -30.37 -8.03 -14.61
CA ASN A 179 -29.30 -8.53 -15.46
C ASN A 179 -29.52 -10.00 -15.85
N GLU A 180 -29.15 -10.34 -17.08
CA GLU A 180 -29.03 -11.74 -17.52
C GLU A 180 -27.66 -12.31 -17.15
N ILE A 181 -27.49 -13.64 -17.23
CA ILE A 181 -26.20 -14.29 -16.94
C ILE A 181 -25.16 -13.86 -17.97
N GLN A 182 -24.02 -13.36 -17.49
CA GLN A 182 -22.91 -12.88 -18.32
C GLN A 182 -21.68 -13.77 -18.20
N GLU A 183 -20.85 -13.80 -19.25
CA GLU A 183 -19.52 -14.40 -19.21
C GLU A 183 -18.56 -13.49 -18.43
N ARG A 184 -17.91 -14.04 -17.40
CA ARG A 184 -17.13 -13.31 -16.38
C ARG A 184 -15.90 -14.09 -15.91
N THR A 185 -15.25 -14.87 -16.78
CA THR A 185 -14.04 -15.64 -16.41
C THR A 185 -12.97 -14.76 -15.75
N ASP A 186 -12.69 -13.60 -16.33
CA ASP A 186 -11.65 -12.70 -15.84
C ASP A 186 -12.06 -11.98 -14.55
N GLU A 187 -13.33 -11.58 -14.43
CA GLU A 187 -13.85 -10.94 -13.22
C GLU A 187 -13.96 -11.92 -12.06
N VAL A 188 -14.30 -13.19 -12.32
CA VAL A 188 -14.25 -14.27 -11.33
C VAL A 188 -12.80 -14.50 -10.88
N ALA A 189 -11.83 -14.49 -11.80
CA ALA A 189 -10.41 -14.60 -11.44
C ALA A 189 -9.97 -13.45 -10.52
N LYS A 190 -10.35 -12.22 -10.87
CA LYS A 190 -10.08 -11.02 -10.06
C LYS A 190 -10.79 -11.06 -8.71
N LEU A 191 -12.03 -11.56 -8.67
CA LEU A 191 -12.79 -11.74 -7.44
C LEU A 191 -12.07 -12.72 -6.51
N LEU A 192 -11.58 -13.83 -7.05
CA LEU A 192 -10.78 -14.81 -6.33
C LEU A 192 -9.45 -14.22 -5.82
N GLU A 193 -8.78 -13.37 -6.60
CA GLU A 193 -7.55 -12.69 -6.16
C GLU A 193 -7.80 -11.62 -5.07
N THR A 194 -8.98 -10.98 -5.10
CA THR A 194 -9.33 -9.88 -4.20
C THR A 194 -9.72 -10.39 -2.81
N TYR A 195 -10.54 -11.45 -2.76
CA TYR A 195 -11.15 -11.92 -1.51
C TYR A 195 -10.48 -13.18 -0.93
N PHE A 196 -9.46 -13.69 -1.60
CA PHE A 196 -8.66 -14.85 -1.18
C PHE A 196 -7.16 -14.50 -1.32
N THR A 197 -6.34 -14.79 -0.32
CA THR A 197 -5.01 -14.16 -0.20
C THR A 197 -3.92 -14.86 -1.02
N ARG A 198 -2.97 -14.08 -1.57
CA ARG A 198 -1.77 -14.61 -2.24
C ARG A 198 -0.86 -15.46 -1.34
N ASP A 199 -0.89 -15.29 -0.02
CA ASP A 199 -0.21 -16.19 0.93
C ASP A 199 -0.81 -17.62 0.95
N GLU A 200 -2.10 -17.75 0.60
CA GLU A 200 -2.76 -19.04 0.39
C GLU A 200 -2.47 -19.62 -1.02
N MET A 201 -2.01 -18.77 -1.95
CA MET A 201 -1.78 -19.09 -3.38
C MET A 201 -0.30 -19.30 -3.75
N ALA A 202 0.66 -18.70 -3.05
CA ALA A 202 2.09 -18.70 -3.39
C ALA A 202 2.89 -19.91 -2.85
N ALA A 203 2.26 -20.81 -2.09
CA ALA A 203 2.91 -21.95 -1.47
C ALA A 203 3.41 -23.04 -2.45
N PHE A 204 3.10 -22.94 -3.75
CA PHE A 204 3.20 -24.08 -4.68
C PHE A 204 4.04 -23.89 -5.93
N ALA A 205 4.34 -22.65 -6.32
CA ALA A 205 4.90 -22.39 -7.65
C ALA A 205 6.42 -22.55 -7.75
N ASN A 206 7.17 -22.62 -6.64
CA ASN A 206 8.64 -22.63 -6.66
C ASN A 206 9.30 -23.46 -5.55
N VAL A 207 8.71 -24.59 -5.14
CA VAL A 207 9.39 -25.47 -4.19
C VAL A 207 10.39 -26.36 -4.94
N ILE A 208 11.64 -25.90 -4.99
CA ILE A 208 12.80 -26.78 -4.96
C ILE A 208 12.61 -27.65 -3.71
N ILE A 209 12.35 -28.96 -3.87
CA ILE A 209 12.38 -29.90 -2.73
C ILE A 209 13.73 -29.64 -2.04
N PRO A 210 13.74 -29.08 -0.82
CA PRO A 210 15.00 -28.73 -0.20
C PRO A 210 15.80 -30.02 -0.07
N GLN A 211 16.98 -30.09 -0.70
CA GLN A 211 17.98 -31.07 -0.28
C GLN A 211 18.51 -30.61 1.08
N GLY A 212 17.65 -30.72 2.10
CA GLY A 212 18.03 -30.56 3.48
C GLY A 212 18.94 -31.69 3.92
N VAL A 213 19.77 -31.42 4.92
CA VAL A 213 20.52 -32.44 5.64
C VAL A 213 19.53 -33.51 6.09
N ALA A 214 19.66 -34.73 5.56
CA ALA A 214 18.77 -35.84 5.90
C ALA A 214 18.63 -35.95 7.42
N ASN A 215 17.41 -35.81 7.92
CA ASN A 215 17.13 -35.95 9.34
C ASN A 215 17.35 -37.42 9.73
N LYS A 216 18.51 -37.71 10.34
CA LYS A 216 18.97 -39.08 10.69
C LYS A 216 18.25 -39.68 11.90
N GLU A 217 17.41 -38.92 12.60
CA GLU A 217 16.63 -39.44 13.73
C GLU A 217 15.60 -40.45 13.21
N GLU A 218 15.42 -41.56 13.92
CA GLU A 218 14.41 -42.54 13.55
C GLU A 218 12.98 -41.98 13.69
N ASP A 219 12.08 -42.43 12.82
CA ASP A 219 10.68 -41.99 12.81
C ASP A 219 9.99 -42.31 14.16
N SER A 220 10.32 -43.46 14.76
CA SER A 220 9.83 -43.90 16.08
C SER A 220 10.15 -42.90 17.20
N VAL A 221 11.39 -42.40 17.23
CA VAL A 221 11.87 -41.39 18.18
C VAL A 221 11.16 -40.05 17.93
N THR A 222 10.99 -39.69 16.65
CA THR A 222 10.30 -38.47 16.25
C THR A 222 8.83 -38.50 16.71
N TRP A 223 8.13 -39.61 16.48
CA TRP A 223 6.76 -39.82 16.97
C TRP A 223 6.66 -39.76 18.48
N GLN A 224 7.57 -40.42 19.20
CA GLN A 224 7.59 -40.39 20.66
C GLN A 224 7.72 -38.96 21.21
N ARG A 225 8.60 -38.14 20.62
CA ARG A 225 8.76 -36.72 20.99
C ARG A 225 7.52 -35.90 20.66
N MET A 226 6.91 -36.13 19.49
CA MET A 226 5.66 -35.49 19.09
C MET A 226 4.52 -35.80 20.07
N PHE A 227 4.38 -37.07 20.46
CA PHE A 227 3.36 -37.56 21.39
C PHE A 227 3.55 -37.06 22.83
N ASN A 228 4.79 -36.83 23.25
CA ASN A 228 5.09 -36.26 24.57
C ASN A 228 5.02 -34.73 24.61
N SER A 229 4.76 -34.07 23.48
CA SER A 229 4.66 -32.62 23.42
C SER A 229 3.34 -32.10 23.99
N LYS A 230 3.25 -30.78 24.22
CA LYS A 230 2.00 -30.12 24.65
C LYS A 230 0.80 -30.42 23.74
N GLN A 231 1.05 -30.68 22.45
CA GLN A 231 0.03 -30.98 21.45
C GLN A 231 -0.11 -32.50 21.20
N GLY A 232 0.53 -33.32 22.04
CA GLY A 232 0.70 -34.75 21.87
C GLY A 232 -0.60 -35.52 21.72
N GLU A 233 -1.61 -35.22 22.52
CA GLU A 233 -2.94 -35.86 22.43
C GLU A 233 -3.59 -35.65 21.05
N LYS A 234 -3.52 -34.42 20.50
CA LYS A 234 -4.05 -34.10 19.18
C LYS A 234 -3.28 -34.82 18.08
N ILE A 235 -1.95 -34.87 18.21
CA ILE A 235 -1.09 -35.55 17.25
C ILE A 235 -1.35 -37.06 17.28
N GLN A 236 -1.54 -37.66 18.46
CA GLN A 236 -1.90 -39.08 18.60
C GLN A 236 -3.25 -39.41 17.96
N ALA A 237 -4.26 -38.55 18.12
CA ALA A 237 -5.56 -38.72 17.49
C ALA A 237 -5.42 -38.74 15.95
N MET A 238 -4.72 -37.75 15.37
CA MET A 238 -4.45 -37.72 13.92
C MET A 238 -3.59 -38.92 13.47
N TYR A 239 -2.60 -39.32 14.26
CA TYR A 239 -1.78 -40.50 13.95
C TYR A 239 -2.62 -41.78 13.87
N ARG A 240 -3.70 -41.90 14.64
CA ARG A 240 -4.65 -43.04 14.59
C ARG A 240 -5.69 -42.93 13.48
N GLY A 241 -5.68 -41.84 12.71
CA GLY A 241 -6.65 -41.58 11.63
C GLY A 241 -7.92 -40.86 12.08
N GLU A 242 -7.94 -40.28 13.29
CA GLU A 242 -9.11 -39.53 13.77
C GLU A 242 -9.19 -38.15 13.11
N LEU A 243 -10.35 -37.81 12.55
CA LEU A 243 -10.62 -36.54 11.87
C LEU A 243 -10.95 -35.44 12.87
N ILE A 244 -9.91 -34.85 13.46
CA ILE A 244 -10.06 -33.87 14.53
C ILE A 244 -10.28 -32.43 14.05
N ILE A 245 -10.14 -32.17 12.75
CA ILE A 245 -10.35 -30.84 12.16
C ILE A 245 -11.59 -30.88 11.28
N ASP A 246 -12.68 -30.29 11.76
CA ASP A 246 -13.96 -30.15 11.06
C ASP A 246 -14.53 -31.46 10.48
N ASN A 247 -14.09 -32.61 11.02
CA ASN A 247 -14.35 -33.94 10.48
C ASN A 247 -14.00 -34.08 8.97
N ASP A 248 -13.02 -33.30 8.50
CA ASP A 248 -12.55 -33.29 7.11
C ASP A 248 -11.15 -33.92 7.01
N HIS A 249 -11.03 -34.87 6.09
CA HIS A 249 -9.75 -35.52 5.80
C HIS A 249 -8.69 -34.52 5.38
N SER A 250 -8.99 -33.64 4.42
CA SER A 250 -7.93 -32.82 3.81
C SER A 250 -7.37 -31.77 4.79
N SER A 251 -8.23 -31.25 5.66
CA SER A 251 -7.88 -30.32 6.73
C SER A 251 -7.10 -31.00 7.85
N THR A 252 -7.47 -32.24 8.20
CA THR A 252 -6.74 -33.05 9.17
C THR A 252 -5.37 -33.49 8.63
N ASP A 253 -5.29 -33.86 7.35
CA ASP A 253 -4.05 -34.20 6.63
C ASP A 253 -3.04 -33.03 6.71
N LEU A 254 -3.48 -31.82 6.36
CA LEU A 254 -2.65 -30.60 6.43
C LEU A 254 -2.25 -30.26 7.87
N SER A 255 -3.15 -30.43 8.84
CA SER A 255 -2.86 -30.21 10.26
C SER A 255 -1.75 -31.14 10.76
N LEU A 256 -1.80 -32.44 10.44
CA LEU A 256 -0.74 -33.38 10.78
C LEU A 256 0.58 -33.00 10.08
N CYS A 257 0.52 -32.62 8.79
CA CYS A 257 1.70 -32.16 8.05
C CYS A 257 2.35 -30.92 8.65
N ASN A 258 1.57 -29.97 9.20
CA ASN A 258 2.11 -28.80 9.90
C ASN A 258 2.88 -29.16 11.19
N TYR A 259 2.46 -30.21 11.89
CA TYR A 259 3.23 -30.75 13.01
C TYR A 259 4.49 -31.46 12.50
N LEU A 260 4.37 -32.31 11.47
CA LEU A 260 5.52 -32.98 10.86
C LEU A 260 6.56 -31.99 10.32
N ALA A 261 6.15 -30.88 9.70
CA ALA A 261 7.04 -29.83 9.21
C ALA A 261 7.91 -29.21 10.33
N PHE A 262 7.34 -29.00 11.52
CA PHE A 262 8.08 -28.54 12.69
C PHE A 262 9.07 -29.59 13.18
N TRP A 263 8.60 -30.81 13.43
CA TRP A 263 9.37 -31.87 14.10
C TRP A 263 10.40 -32.55 13.20
N CYS A 264 10.15 -32.60 11.89
CA CYS A 264 11.06 -33.20 10.91
C CYS A 264 12.07 -32.19 10.35
N ASN A 265 12.10 -30.94 10.84
CA ASN A 265 12.91 -29.85 10.28
C ASN A 265 12.65 -29.60 8.79
N LYS A 266 11.39 -29.67 8.38
CA LYS A 266 10.97 -29.53 6.98
C LYS A 266 11.63 -30.54 6.01
N ASP A 267 12.15 -31.67 6.53
CA ASP A 267 12.64 -32.78 5.69
C ASP A 267 11.46 -33.44 5.00
N PHE A 268 11.27 -33.09 3.72
CA PHE A 268 10.17 -33.53 2.89
C PHE A 268 10.00 -35.06 2.87
N TRP A 269 11.10 -35.80 2.68
CA TRP A 269 11.09 -37.25 2.54
C TRP A 269 10.78 -37.94 3.88
N LYS A 270 11.28 -37.40 4.98
CA LYS A 270 10.92 -37.88 6.32
C LYS A 270 9.46 -37.59 6.64
N MET A 271 8.96 -36.40 6.30
CA MET A 271 7.56 -36.05 6.51
C MET A 271 6.62 -36.97 5.72
N ASP A 272 6.91 -37.25 4.44
CA ASP A 272 6.11 -38.18 3.63
C ASP A 272 6.12 -39.59 4.22
N ARG A 273 7.31 -40.12 4.53
CA ARG A 273 7.45 -41.45 5.13
C ARG A 273 6.72 -41.59 6.46
N MET A 274 6.78 -40.56 7.31
CA MET A 274 6.05 -40.54 8.57
C MET A 274 4.55 -40.39 8.37
N PHE A 275 4.09 -39.55 7.43
CA PHE A 275 2.66 -39.42 7.14
C PHE A 275 2.06 -40.77 6.71
N ARG A 276 2.78 -41.55 5.89
CA ARG A 276 2.40 -42.90 5.46
C ARG A 276 2.29 -43.93 6.60
N GLN A 277 2.85 -43.64 7.78
CA GLN A 277 2.70 -44.48 8.99
C GLN A 277 1.43 -44.14 9.78
N SER A 278 0.78 -43.03 9.47
CA SER A 278 -0.44 -42.60 10.15
C SER A 278 -1.69 -43.28 9.59
N GLY A 279 -2.75 -43.37 10.40
CA GLY A 279 -4.07 -43.81 9.98
C GLY A 279 -4.82 -42.85 9.05
N LEU A 280 -4.23 -41.70 8.68
CA LEU A 280 -4.78 -40.78 7.67
C LEU A 280 -4.36 -41.14 6.24
N MET A 281 -3.38 -42.03 6.08
CA MET A 281 -2.90 -42.48 4.77
C MET A 281 -4.00 -43.17 3.97
N ARG A 282 -4.11 -42.80 2.69
CA ARG A 282 -5.14 -43.27 1.74
C ARG A 282 -4.72 -43.02 0.30
N ASP A 283 -5.38 -43.66 -0.66
CA ASP A 283 -5.05 -43.56 -2.10
C ASP A 283 -4.94 -42.10 -2.60
N LYS A 284 -5.77 -41.19 -2.06
CA LYS A 284 -5.69 -39.76 -2.39
C LYS A 284 -4.32 -39.14 -2.13
N TRP A 285 -3.52 -39.65 -1.19
CA TRP A 285 -2.17 -39.17 -0.93
C TRP A 285 -1.26 -39.24 -2.17
N ASP A 286 -1.44 -40.28 -2.99
CA ASP A 286 -0.66 -40.55 -4.20
C ASP A 286 -1.41 -40.15 -5.50
N GLU A 287 -2.55 -39.45 -5.40
CA GLU A 287 -3.27 -38.93 -6.56
C GLU A 287 -2.55 -37.72 -7.17
N ARG A 288 -2.42 -37.71 -8.51
CA ARG A 288 -1.89 -36.56 -9.25
C ARG A 288 -2.82 -35.35 -9.20
N ARG A 289 -2.23 -34.16 -9.04
CA ARG A 289 -2.84 -32.83 -8.99
C ARG A 289 -1.92 -31.86 -9.75
N GLY A 290 -2.06 -31.81 -11.08
CA GLY A 290 -1.10 -31.13 -11.95
C GLY A 290 0.19 -31.95 -12.08
N GLU A 291 1.35 -31.31 -11.91
CA GLU A 291 2.67 -31.97 -11.98
C GLU A 291 3.07 -32.70 -10.68
N LEU A 292 2.35 -32.49 -9.57
CA LEU A 292 2.64 -33.04 -8.24
C LEU A 292 1.52 -33.97 -7.73
N LEU A 293 1.80 -34.75 -6.70
CA LEU A 293 0.80 -35.54 -5.96
C LEU A 293 0.12 -34.69 -4.88
N TYR A 294 -1.11 -35.05 -4.48
CA TYR A 294 -1.81 -34.38 -3.38
C TYR A 294 -0.99 -34.40 -2.07
N GLY A 295 -0.32 -35.51 -1.76
CA GLY A 295 0.58 -35.62 -0.61
C GLY A 295 1.74 -34.63 -0.71
N GLU A 296 2.40 -34.55 -1.88
CA GLU A 296 3.49 -33.62 -2.14
C GLU A 296 3.05 -32.16 -1.96
N ILE A 297 1.89 -31.79 -2.51
CA ILE A 297 1.24 -30.49 -2.31
C ILE A 297 1.01 -30.24 -0.81
N THR A 298 0.42 -31.20 -0.09
CA THR A 298 0.11 -31.01 1.34
C THR A 298 1.37 -30.80 2.18
N LEU A 299 2.45 -31.52 1.88
CA LEU A 299 3.75 -31.38 2.52
C LEU A 299 4.42 -30.04 2.18
N ILE A 300 4.43 -29.65 0.91
CA ILE A 300 4.93 -28.36 0.42
C ILE A 300 4.22 -27.20 1.11
N LYS A 301 2.90 -27.29 1.25
CA LYS A 301 2.08 -26.31 1.97
C LYS A 301 2.48 -26.19 3.43
N ALA A 302 2.69 -27.31 4.11
CA ALA A 302 3.11 -27.32 5.50
C ALA A 302 4.53 -26.75 5.68
N ILE A 303 5.45 -27.04 4.75
CA ILE A 303 6.84 -26.54 4.76
C ILE A 303 6.89 -25.02 4.57
N SER A 304 6.14 -24.49 3.59
CA SER A 304 6.11 -23.07 3.24
C SER A 304 5.45 -22.20 4.32
N THR A 305 4.35 -22.68 4.90
CA THR A 305 3.59 -21.91 5.91
C THR A 305 4.21 -21.95 7.30
N LYS A 306 5.02 -22.97 7.62
CA LYS A 306 5.64 -23.12 8.95
C LYS A 306 6.85 -22.18 9.11
N LYS A 307 6.74 -21.18 9.98
CA LYS A 307 7.79 -20.15 10.20
C LYS A 307 9.06 -20.63 10.89
N GLU A 308 8.98 -21.61 11.78
CA GLU A 308 10.13 -22.11 12.57
C GLU A 308 10.09 -23.64 12.65
N THR A 309 11.27 -24.26 12.67
CA THR A 309 11.49 -25.70 12.87
C THR A 309 11.96 -26.03 14.30
N VAL A 310 11.92 -27.30 14.68
CA VAL A 310 12.38 -27.73 16.02
C VAL A 310 13.88 -27.47 16.22
N SER A 311 14.70 -27.60 15.17
CA SER A 311 16.15 -27.30 15.23
C SER A 311 16.42 -25.80 15.30
N GLU A 312 15.73 -24.95 14.53
CA GLU A 312 15.89 -23.49 14.64
C GLU A 312 15.43 -22.97 16.00
N TYR A 313 14.35 -23.52 16.54
CA TYR A 313 13.87 -23.20 17.88
C TYR A 313 14.86 -23.66 18.98
N ALA A 314 15.44 -24.85 18.82
CA ALA A 314 16.49 -25.34 19.71
C ALA A 314 17.76 -24.47 19.60
N ASN A 315 18.24 -24.19 18.39
CA ASN A 315 19.43 -23.38 18.14
C ASN A 315 19.29 -21.95 18.69
N LYS A 316 18.15 -21.27 18.52
CA LYS A 316 17.95 -19.93 19.10
C LYS A 316 18.01 -19.95 20.62
N ASN A 317 17.46 -20.98 21.25
CA ASN A 317 17.49 -21.14 22.69
C ASN A 317 18.86 -21.58 23.21
N GLU A 318 19.58 -22.44 22.46
CA GLU A 318 20.96 -22.82 22.75
C GLU A 318 21.92 -21.65 22.57
N LEU A 319 21.79 -20.83 21.53
CA LEU A 319 22.58 -19.62 21.32
C LEU A 319 22.35 -18.62 22.44
N LEU A 320 21.10 -18.37 22.84
CA LEU A 320 20.80 -17.48 23.96
C LEU A 320 21.30 -18.05 25.30
N ALA A 321 21.23 -19.37 25.50
CA ALA A 321 21.78 -20.04 26.67
C ALA A 321 23.33 -19.98 26.68
N GLN A 322 23.98 -20.17 25.53
CA GLN A 322 25.42 -20.01 25.36
C GLN A 322 25.87 -18.56 25.59
N GLU A 323 25.12 -17.58 25.08
CA GLU A 323 25.36 -16.15 25.34
C GLU A 323 25.27 -15.85 26.86
N ILE A 324 24.25 -16.39 27.55
CA ILE A 324 24.09 -16.26 29.01
C ILE A 324 25.23 -16.96 29.77
N ASP A 325 25.62 -18.18 29.35
CA ASP A 325 26.69 -18.96 29.98
C ASP A 325 28.08 -18.34 29.74
N SER A 326 28.26 -17.61 28.63
CA SER A 326 29.49 -16.87 28.31
C SER A 326 29.59 -15.52 29.03
N LEU A 327 28.48 -15.02 29.58
CA LEU A 327 28.39 -13.70 30.18
C LEU A 327 28.94 -13.70 31.61
N ILE A 328 29.80 -12.73 31.92
CA ILE A 328 30.29 -12.56 33.29
C ILE A 328 29.24 -11.80 34.08
N PHE A 329 28.61 -12.48 35.05
CA PHE A 329 27.68 -11.83 35.98
C PHE A 329 28.44 -10.98 37.02
N PRO A 330 27.93 -9.79 37.35
CA PRO A 330 28.56 -8.96 38.37
C PRO A 330 28.47 -9.60 39.75
N LYS A 331 29.47 -9.34 40.62
CA LYS A 331 29.51 -9.88 41.98
C LYS A 331 28.19 -9.60 42.73
N GLY A 332 27.63 -10.65 43.34
CA GLY A 332 26.36 -10.61 44.06
C GLY A 332 25.13 -10.80 43.17
N TYR A 333 25.29 -11.24 41.92
CA TYR A 333 24.19 -11.61 41.02
C TYR A 333 24.44 -12.97 40.40
N ILE A 334 23.38 -13.76 40.25
CA ILE A 334 23.41 -15.06 39.57
C ILE A 334 22.16 -15.24 38.71
N SER A 335 22.31 -15.98 37.61
CA SER A 335 21.18 -16.57 36.90
C SER A 335 20.97 -18.01 37.35
N LYS A 336 19.74 -18.35 37.72
CA LYS A 336 19.37 -19.71 38.15
C LYS A 336 18.04 -20.08 37.52
N ASN A 337 18.03 -21.14 36.71
CA ASN A 337 16.87 -21.58 35.94
C ASN A 337 16.23 -20.45 35.10
N GLY A 338 17.05 -19.55 34.55
CA GLY A 338 16.60 -18.40 33.76
C GLY A 338 16.09 -17.21 34.58
N CYS A 339 16.00 -17.32 35.92
CA CYS A 339 15.63 -16.21 36.81
C CYS A 339 16.88 -15.49 37.33
N LEU A 340 16.79 -14.16 37.47
CA LEU A 340 17.85 -13.32 38.01
C LEU A 340 17.69 -13.16 39.53
N TYR A 341 18.73 -13.50 40.27
CA TYR A 341 18.81 -13.33 41.72
C TYR A 341 19.92 -12.37 42.12
N ASN A 342 19.74 -11.70 43.24
CA ASN A 342 20.77 -10.99 43.98
C ASN A 342 21.16 -11.81 45.21
N ILE A 343 22.46 -11.98 45.46
CA ILE A 343 23.00 -12.68 46.62
C ILE A 343 23.42 -11.63 47.65
N LEU A 344 22.84 -11.71 48.84
CA LEU A 344 23.22 -10.89 49.99
C LEU A 344 23.87 -11.74 51.07
N GLU A 345 25.02 -11.29 51.57
CA GLU A 345 25.65 -11.85 52.77
C GLU A 345 25.00 -11.25 54.02
N LYS A 346 24.42 -12.10 54.87
CA LYS A 346 23.86 -11.73 56.16
C LYS A 346 24.61 -12.45 57.27
N LYS A 347 25.12 -11.72 58.25
CA LYS A 347 25.68 -12.34 59.46
C LYS A 347 24.57 -12.83 60.38
N ASP A 348 24.65 -14.08 60.79
CA ASP A 348 23.78 -14.66 61.80
C ASP A 348 24.11 -14.12 63.21
N ARG A 349 23.39 -14.57 64.23
CA ARG A 349 23.59 -14.12 65.61
C ARG A 349 24.92 -14.60 66.23
N ASN A 350 25.59 -15.56 65.60
CA ASN A 350 26.86 -16.15 66.03
C ASN A 350 28.06 -15.59 65.25
N GLY A 351 27.83 -14.75 64.23
CA GLY A 351 28.85 -14.13 63.40
C GLY A 351 29.18 -14.91 62.12
N GLU A 352 28.50 -16.03 61.84
CA GLU A 352 28.60 -16.79 60.60
C GLU A 352 27.89 -16.06 59.45
N VAL A 353 28.48 -16.08 58.27
CA VAL A 353 27.93 -15.41 57.07
C VAL A 353 27.01 -16.40 56.35
N GLU A 354 25.72 -16.07 56.28
CA GLU A 354 24.70 -16.77 55.50
C GLU A 354 24.43 -16.01 54.20
N GLU A 355 24.48 -16.69 53.05
CA GLU A 355 24.10 -16.11 51.76
C GLU A 355 22.59 -16.27 51.52
N ILE A 356 21.91 -15.16 51.22
CA ILE A 356 20.48 -15.12 50.94
C ILE A 356 20.28 -14.77 49.47
N GLU A 357 19.61 -15.67 48.73
CA GLU A 357 19.18 -15.44 47.35
C GLU A 357 17.85 -14.65 47.34
N ILE A 358 17.85 -13.45 46.76
CA ILE A 358 16.66 -12.62 46.55
C ILE A 358 16.32 -12.58 45.07
N LEU A 359 15.15 -13.08 44.70
CA LEU A 359 14.65 -13.01 43.32
C LEU A 359 14.44 -11.56 42.90
N ILE A 360 15.12 -11.15 41.82
CA ILE A 360 14.99 -9.81 41.24
C ILE A 360 14.04 -9.84 40.05
N CYS A 361 14.23 -10.75 39.11
CA CYS A 361 13.42 -10.86 37.91
C CYS A 361 13.22 -12.32 37.52
N ARG A 362 12.04 -12.64 37.00
CA ARG A 362 11.69 -14.00 36.54
C ARG A 362 12.38 -14.40 35.24
N GLN A 363 13.01 -13.44 34.58
CA GLN A 363 13.87 -13.64 33.42
C GLN A 363 15.23 -13.02 33.74
N THR A 364 16.26 -13.51 33.08
CA THR A 364 17.63 -12.97 33.17
C THR A 364 17.86 -12.10 31.95
N PRO A 365 17.64 -10.77 32.04
CA PRO A 365 18.01 -9.89 30.95
C PRO A 365 19.52 -9.74 30.90
N ILE A 366 20.07 -9.77 29.70
CA ILE A 366 21.49 -9.55 29.42
C ILE A 366 21.64 -8.47 28.35
N ILE A 367 22.82 -7.85 28.30
CA ILE A 367 23.19 -6.93 27.22
C ILE A 367 24.06 -7.71 26.26
N THR A 368 23.58 -7.93 25.04
CA THR A 368 24.26 -8.76 24.04
C THR A 368 25.15 -7.92 23.12
N ARG A 369 24.73 -6.70 22.80
CA ARG A 369 25.42 -5.79 21.87
C ARG A 369 25.33 -4.34 22.33
N SER A 370 26.29 -3.53 21.90
CA SER A 370 26.30 -2.09 22.14
C SER A 370 26.50 -1.35 20.83
N PHE A 371 25.80 -0.22 20.66
CA PHE A 371 25.85 0.56 19.43
C PHE A 371 26.08 2.05 19.69
N MET A 372 26.86 2.68 18.84
CA MET A 372 26.99 4.13 18.76
C MET A 372 26.26 4.65 17.53
N ASN A 373 25.33 5.58 17.74
CA ASN A 373 24.66 6.26 16.63
C ASN A 373 25.67 7.09 15.84
N VAL A 374 25.77 6.81 14.54
CA VAL A 374 26.76 7.42 13.64
C VAL A 374 26.59 8.94 13.56
N GLU A 375 25.37 9.47 13.67
CA GLU A 375 25.09 10.88 13.40
C GLU A 375 25.24 11.79 14.62
N PHE A 376 24.83 11.36 15.82
CA PHE A 376 24.73 12.24 17.00
C PHE A 376 25.33 11.66 18.29
N SER A 377 26.18 10.62 18.19
CA SER A 377 26.97 10.10 19.32
C SER A 377 26.12 9.68 20.53
N GLN A 378 24.98 9.04 20.27
CA GLN A 378 24.13 8.45 21.30
C GLN A 378 24.37 6.95 21.39
N LEU A 379 24.48 6.44 22.62
CA LEU A 379 24.74 5.03 22.92
C LEU A 379 23.42 4.25 23.04
N TYR A 380 23.40 3.05 22.47
CA TYR A 380 22.29 2.08 22.52
C TYR A 380 22.80 0.71 22.98
N HIS A 381 21.90 -0.08 23.56
CA HIS A 381 22.15 -1.46 23.95
C HIS A 381 21.07 -2.39 23.39
N GLU A 382 21.48 -3.54 22.87
CA GLU A 382 20.57 -4.68 22.64
C GLU A 382 20.44 -5.46 23.95
N LEU A 383 19.21 -5.53 24.45
CA LEU A 383 18.84 -6.42 25.54
C LEU A 383 18.30 -7.72 25.00
N ALA A 384 18.65 -8.84 25.62
CA ALA A 384 18.06 -10.14 25.35
C ALA A 384 17.58 -10.83 26.63
N TRP A 385 16.47 -11.56 26.54
CA TRP A 385 15.96 -12.41 27.63
C TRP A 385 15.11 -13.55 27.07
N SER A 386 14.91 -14.60 27.87
CA SER A 386 14.02 -15.71 27.56
C SER A 386 12.82 -15.72 28.50
N ASP A 387 11.62 -15.88 27.97
CA ASP A 387 10.41 -16.16 28.75
C ASP A 387 9.74 -17.43 28.22
N LYS A 388 9.65 -18.45 29.07
CA LYS A 388 9.05 -19.77 28.75
C LYS A 388 9.60 -20.40 27.47
N GLY A 389 10.92 -20.28 27.23
CA GLY A 389 11.58 -20.82 26.04
C GLY A 389 11.40 -19.98 24.77
N ARG A 390 10.86 -18.76 24.89
CA ARG A 390 10.83 -17.78 23.79
C ARG A 390 11.86 -16.69 24.07
N GLY A 391 12.82 -16.54 23.16
CA GLY A 391 13.78 -15.44 23.19
C GLY A 391 13.16 -14.12 22.74
N TYR A 392 13.58 -13.03 23.38
CA TYR A 392 13.23 -11.66 23.08
C TYR A 392 14.51 -10.85 22.92
N LYS A 393 14.51 -9.90 21.99
CA LYS A 393 15.57 -8.92 21.80
C LYS A 393 14.98 -7.53 21.65
N GLU A 394 15.61 -6.52 22.23
CA GLU A 394 15.18 -5.14 22.15
C GLU A 394 16.37 -4.18 22.14
N VAL A 395 16.42 -3.25 21.18
CA VAL A 395 17.44 -2.19 21.15
C VAL A 395 16.87 -0.91 21.76
N ILE A 396 17.50 -0.40 22.82
CA ILE A 396 17.08 0.82 23.52
C ILE A 396 18.24 1.79 23.73
N PRO A 397 17.98 3.10 23.90
CA PRO A 397 18.97 4.05 24.41
C PRO A 397 19.60 3.55 25.72
N ALA A 398 20.92 3.61 25.84
CA ALA A 398 21.62 3.11 27.02
C ALA A 398 21.18 3.81 28.33
N GLY A 399 20.81 5.09 28.25
CA GLY A 399 20.29 5.85 29.38
C GLY A 399 18.94 5.35 29.91
N ASP A 400 18.14 4.67 29.08
CA ASP A 400 16.82 4.16 29.48
C ASP A 400 16.95 3.05 30.55
N LEU A 401 18.07 2.33 30.55
CA LEU A 401 18.41 1.34 31.58
C LEU A 401 18.60 1.95 32.97
N ALA A 402 18.84 3.27 33.06
CA ALA A 402 18.98 3.99 34.32
C ALA A 402 17.68 4.67 34.78
N ILE A 403 16.63 4.68 33.93
CA ILE A 403 15.40 5.42 34.18
C ILE A 403 14.25 4.43 34.43
N LYS A 404 13.73 4.43 35.67
CA LYS A 404 12.64 3.54 36.10
C LYS A 404 11.46 3.52 35.12
N LYS A 405 11.00 4.70 34.69
CA LYS A 405 9.85 4.86 33.79
C LYS A 405 10.07 4.18 32.43
N GLU A 406 11.28 4.27 31.89
CA GLU A 406 11.62 3.70 30.59
C GLU A 406 11.78 2.18 30.70
N LEU A 407 12.44 1.70 31.76
CA LEU A 407 12.61 0.26 32.01
C LEU A 407 11.27 -0.48 32.18
N LEU A 408 10.27 0.16 32.79
CA LEU A 408 8.93 -0.41 32.92
C LEU A 408 8.27 -0.74 31.58
N LYS A 409 8.64 -0.07 30.48
CA LYS A 409 8.09 -0.36 29.14
C LYS A 409 8.45 -1.76 28.65
N LEU A 410 9.54 -2.36 29.15
CA LEU A 410 9.93 -3.73 28.81
C LEU A 410 8.94 -4.79 29.32
N SER A 411 8.06 -4.44 30.26
CA SER A 411 6.97 -5.31 30.70
C SER A 411 5.99 -5.67 29.57
N TYR A 412 5.79 -4.78 28.60
CA TYR A 412 5.00 -5.06 27.41
C TYR A 412 5.65 -6.12 26.49
N LYS A 413 6.93 -6.42 26.70
CA LYS A 413 7.71 -7.41 25.93
C LYS A 413 8.05 -8.66 26.75
N SER A 414 7.27 -8.97 27.78
CA SER A 414 7.42 -10.19 28.62
C SER A 414 8.61 -10.20 29.58
N LEU A 415 9.33 -9.08 29.75
CA LEU A 415 10.30 -8.95 30.84
C LEU A 415 9.57 -8.59 32.13
N ALA A 416 9.74 -9.35 33.20
CA ALA A 416 9.02 -9.12 34.47
C ALA A 416 9.57 -7.92 35.26
N VAL A 417 9.53 -6.72 34.68
CA VAL A 417 9.85 -5.45 35.33
C VAL A 417 8.59 -4.87 35.97
N THR A 418 8.72 -4.39 37.19
CA THR A 418 7.67 -3.82 38.03
C THR A 418 8.22 -2.63 38.79
N ASP A 419 7.34 -1.82 39.39
CA ASP A 419 7.76 -0.70 40.22
C ASP A 419 8.65 -1.10 41.40
N ASN A 420 8.48 -2.33 41.90
CA ASN A 420 9.20 -2.87 43.06
C ASN A 420 10.61 -3.35 42.72
N ASN A 421 10.82 -3.97 41.55
CA ASN A 421 12.12 -4.53 41.18
C ASN A 421 12.95 -3.65 40.24
N ALA A 422 12.37 -2.60 39.63
CA ALA A 422 13.07 -1.75 38.66
C ALA A 422 14.37 -1.13 39.21
N LYS A 423 14.41 -0.70 40.48
CA LYS A 423 15.64 -0.18 41.10
C LYS A 423 16.76 -1.22 41.20
N HIS A 424 16.40 -2.48 41.44
CA HIS A 424 17.34 -3.58 41.50
C HIS A 424 17.88 -3.93 40.11
N LEU A 425 17.01 -3.88 39.09
CA LEU A 425 17.41 -4.06 37.69
C LEU A 425 18.31 -2.92 37.19
N ILE A 426 18.03 -1.67 37.54
CA ILE A 426 18.92 -0.52 37.22
C ILE A 426 20.32 -0.77 37.79
N THR A 427 20.40 -1.13 39.07
CA THR A 427 21.68 -1.46 39.73
C THR A 427 22.38 -2.64 39.07
N TYR A 428 21.61 -3.65 38.64
CA TYR A 428 22.13 -4.81 37.95
C TYR A 428 22.74 -4.44 36.59
N PHE A 429 22.03 -3.69 35.74
CA PHE A 429 22.53 -3.30 34.41
C PHE A 429 23.77 -2.40 34.49
N ASP A 430 23.81 -1.47 35.44
CA ASP A 430 25.00 -0.64 35.71
C ASP A 430 26.24 -1.51 36.00
N ARG A 431 26.08 -2.48 36.92
CA ARG A 431 27.17 -3.42 37.24
C ARG A 431 27.48 -4.39 36.11
N LEU A 432 26.48 -4.80 35.33
CA LEU A 432 26.66 -5.68 34.18
C LEU A 432 27.54 -5.03 33.12
N ASN A 433 27.29 -3.74 32.83
CA ASN A 433 28.11 -2.91 31.93
C ASN A 433 29.53 -2.67 32.48
N MET A 434 29.69 -2.61 33.80
CA MET A 434 31.01 -2.46 34.42
C MET A 434 31.90 -3.70 34.21
N VAL A 435 31.32 -4.90 34.24
CA VAL A 435 32.07 -6.16 34.14
C VAL A 435 32.17 -6.70 32.71
N ASN A 436 31.20 -6.38 31.84
CA ASN A 436 31.22 -6.76 30.43
C ASN A 436 31.56 -5.53 29.57
N HIS A 437 32.77 -5.49 29.04
CA HIS A 437 33.18 -4.46 28.08
C HIS A 437 32.79 -4.90 26.67
N LEU A 438 31.75 -4.25 26.12
CA LEU A 438 31.30 -4.48 24.75
C LEU A 438 31.83 -3.37 23.84
N ASP A 439 32.41 -3.76 22.71
CA ASP A 439 32.74 -2.81 21.64
C ASP A 439 31.46 -2.18 21.08
N HIS A 440 31.58 -0.93 20.61
CA HIS A 440 30.46 -0.19 20.06
C HIS A 440 30.37 -0.40 18.55
N GLU A 441 29.35 -1.14 18.13
CA GLU A 441 28.98 -1.27 16.73
C GLU A 441 28.31 0.02 16.21
N HIS A 442 28.19 0.16 14.88
CA HIS A 442 27.55 1.33 14.30
C HIS A 442 26.03 1.15 14.16
N LEU A 443 25.29 2.21 14.50
CA LEU A 443 23.84 2.28 14.33
C LEU A 443 23.41 3.57 13.62
N VAL A 444 22.37 3.45 12.81
CA VAL A 444 21.69 4.59 12.16
C VAL A 444 20.18 4.47 12.34
N GLU A 445 19.50 5.62 12.31
CA GLU A 445 18.04 5.69 12.46
C GLU A 445 17.31 6.06 11.16
N ARG A 446 18.06 6.19 10.05
CA ARG A 446 17.54 6.56 8.73
C ARG A 446 18.38 5.92 7.64
N LEU A 447 17.97 6.10 6.40
CA LEU A 447 18.55 5.49 5.21
C LEU A 447 19.35 6.49 4.37
N GLY A 448 19.94 6.02 3.27
CA GLY A 448 20.58 6.87 2.27
C GLY A 448 21.91 7.46 2.73
N HIS A 449 22.22 8.69 2.31
CA HIS A 449 23.46 9.37 2.64
C HIS A 449 23.52 9.75 4.12
N ILE A 450 24.45 9.12 4.84
CA ILE A 450 24.74 9.38 6.24
C ILE A 450 26.22 9.64 6.38
N LYS A 451 26.57 10.90 6.67
CA LYS A 451 27.96 11.40 6.64
C LYS A 451 28.65 11.05 5.32
N ASN A 452 29.61 10.14 5.33
CA ASN A 452 30.42 9.75 4.17
C ASN A 452 30.02 8.39 3.58
N THR A 453 28.96 7.78 4.09
CA THR A 453 28.51 6.44 3.68
C THR A 453 27.08 6.48 3.19
N PHE A 454 26.75 5.58 2.25
CA PHE A 454 25.38 5.37 1.79
C PHE A 454 24.82 4.10 2.43
N VAL A 455 23.73 4.22 3.20
CA VAL A 455 23.07 3.10 3.86
C VAL A 455 21.89 2.63 3.03
N HIS A 456 22.04 1.45 2.42
CA HIS A 456 20.97 0.73 1.76
C HIS A 456 20.46 -0.40 2.67
N PRO A 457 19.14 -0.56 2.89
CA PRO A 457 18.58 -1.58 3.78
C PRO A 457 19.08 -3.01 3.53
N LEU A 458 19.15 -3.41 2.26
CA LEU A 458 19.56 -4.75 1.84
C LEU A 458 21.08 -5.00 1.82
N LYS A 459 21.92 -4.00 2.14
CA LYS A 459 23.40 -4.08 2.05
C LYS A 459 24.11 -3.45 3.26
N ALA A 460 23.40 -3.34 4.39
CA ALA A 460 23.90 -2.70 5.59
C ALA A 460 24.74 -3.67 6.44
N ASP A 461 25.87 -4.14 5.89
CA ASP A 461 26.66 -5.23 6.51
C ASP A 461 27.40 -4.80 7.80
N ASN A 462 27.73 -3.50 7.92
CA ASN A 462 28.53 -2.95 9.03
C ASN A 462 27.78 -1.89 9.86
N VAL A 463 26.46 -1.80 9.70
CA VAL A 463 25.64 -0.82 10.42
C VAL A 463 24.26 -1.37 10.70
N THR A 464 23.81 -1.25 11.94
CA THR A 464 22.45 -1.63 12.33
C THR A 464 21.49 -0.48 12.04
N ILE A 465 20.39 -0.76 11.34
CA ILE A 465 19.34 0.22 11.07
C ILE A 465 18.25 0.06 12.14
N LEU A 466 18.05 1.09 12.95
CA LEU A 466 17.00 1.14 13.98
C LEU A 466 15.91 2.13 13.56
N PRO A 467 14.78 1.66 13.01
CA PRO A 467 13.67 2.56 12.69
C PRO A 467 13.12 3.23 13.97
N PRO A 468 12.91 4.56 13.98
CA PRO A 468 12.46 5.28 15.18
C PRO A 468 11.07 4.87 15.69
N ASP A 469 10.19 4.43 14.80
CA ASP A 469 8.86 3.92 15.16
C ASP A 469 8.34 2.83 14.20
N ILE A 470 7.10 2.38 14.44
CA ILE A 470 6.45 1.31 13.69
C ILE A 470 6.18 1.71 12.23
N GLY A 471 5.87 2.98 11.95
CA GLY A 471 5.64 3.48 10.59
C GLY A 471 6.92 3.51 9.78
N GLU A 472 8.02 3.99 10.37
CA GLU A 472 9.34 3.90 9.74
C GLU A 472 9.81 2.45 9.59
N LYS A 473 9.46 1.57 10.54
CA LYS A 473 9.72 0.12 10.42
C LYS A 473 8.97 -0.50 9.24
N GLN A 474 7.71 -0.15 9.02
CA GLN A 474 6.93 -0.62 7.87
C GLN A 474 7.57 -0.17 6.54
N LEU A 475 8.07 1.07 6.48
CA LEU A 475 8.81 1.54 5.30
C LEU A 475 10.11 0.75 5.09
N LEU A 476 10.83 0.45 6.17
CA LEU A 476 12.05 -0.37 6.10
C LEU A 476 11.76 -1.77 5.56
N GLU A 477 10.69 -2.41 6.04
CA GLU A 477 10.25 -3.75 5.61
C GLU A 477 9.78 -3.79 4.15
N ALA A 478 9.45 -2.64 3.55
CA ALA A 478 9.10 -2.55 2.12
C ALA A 478 10.32 -2.58 1.19
N PHE A 479 11.54 -2.33 1.69
CA PHE A 479 12.76 -2.55 0.91
C PHE A 479 13.04 -4.05 0.84
N GLN A 480 12.71 -4.63 -0.31
CA GLN A 480 12.88 -6.04 -0.62
C GLN A 480 13.39 -6.17 -2.06
N SER A 481 13.92 -7.33 -2.41
CA SER A 481 14.36 -7.61 -3.78
C SER A 481 13.76 -8.93 -4.27
N SER A 482 13.24 -8.92 -5.50
CA SER A 482 12.76 -10.11 -6.21
C SER A 482 13.21 -10.03 -7.67
N GLY A 483 13.67 -11.18 -8.19
CA GLY A 483 14.29 -11.27 -9.51
C GLY A 483 15.64 -10.57 -9.63
N THR A 484 16.13 -10.46 -10.86
CA THR A 484 17.40 -9.84 -11.22
C THR A 484 17.21 -8.48 -11.87
N SER A 485 18.26 -7.66 -11.91
CA SER A 485 18.25 -6.38 -12.62
C SER A 485 17.91 -6.54 -14.10
N ASN A 486 18.39 -7.61 -14.75
CA ASN A 486 18.07 -7.89 -16.14
C ASN A 486 16.58 -8.22 -16.32
N GLU A 487 15.98 -9.02 -15.45
CA GLU A 487 14.55 -9.31 -15.52
C GLU A 487 13.70 -8.04 -15.29
N TRP A 488 14.12 -7.16 -14.38
CA TRP A 488 13.48 -5.86 -14.20
C TRP A 488 13.59 -4.99 -15.47
N ILE A 489 14.78 -4.95 -16.08
CA ILE A 489 15.01 -4.20 -17.32
C ILE A 489 14.11 -4.73 -18.44
N GLU A 490 14.07 -6.04 -18.63
CA GLU A 490 13.28 -6.68 -19.69
C GLU A 490 11.78 -6.50 -19.50
N ASN A 491 11.28 -6.71 -18.28
CA ASN A 491 9.84 -6.81 -18.03
C ASN A 491 9.19 -5.51 -17.52
N VAL A 492 9.95 -4.62 -16.87
CA VAL A 492 9.44 -3.35 -16.32
C VAL A 492 9.95 -2.17 -17.13
N PHE A 493 11.26 -2.08 -17.37
CA PHE A 493 11.84 -0.90 -18.02
C PHE A 493 11.51 -0.79 -19.51
N LYS A 494 11.67 -1.87 -20.28
CA LYS A 494 11.43 -1.86 -21.74
C LYS A 494 10.00 -1.45 -22.12
N PRO A 495 8.93 -1.91 -21.45
CA PRO A 495 7.58 -1.40 -21.69
C PRO A 495 7.44 0.10 -21.44
N ILE A 496 8.13 0.63 -20.42
CA ILE A 496 8.07 2.04 -20.02
C ILE A 496 8.89 2.95 -20.94
N LYS A 497 10.05 2.49 -21.44
CA LYS A 497 11.05 3.37 -22.08
C LYS A 497 10.54 4.15 -23.30
N LYS A 498 9.50 3.66 -23.99
CA LYS A 498 8.86 4.34 -25.12
C LYS A 498 7.97 5.53 -24.71
N HIS A 499 7.56 5.58 -23.45
CA HIS A 499 6.66 6.61 -22.91
C HIS A 499 7.45 7.66 -22.13
N PRO A 500 7.67 8.87 -22.68
CA PRO A 500 8.65 9.80 -22.13
C PRO A 500 8.25 10.37 -20.76
N LYS A 501 6.95 10.57 -20.51
CA LYS A 501 6.43 11.03 -19.21
C LYS A 501 6.62 9.97 -18.12
N ALA A 502 6.30 8.70 -18.42
CA ALA A 502 6.53 7.60 -17.48
C ALA A 502 8.03 7.30 -17.26
N LEU A 503 8.81 7.33 -18.33
CA LEU A 503 10.27 7.21 -18.29
C LEU A 503 10.88 8.27 -17.38
N LEU A 504 10.49 9.54 -17.53
CA LEU A 504 10.99 10.64 -16.70
C LEU A 504 10.74 10.38 -15.20
N MET A 505 9.55 9.87 -14.82
CA MET A 505 9.21 9.52 -13.44
C MET A 505 10.12 8.39 -12.90
N VAL A 506 10.32 7.32 -13.68
CA VAL A 506 11.19 6.20 -13.28
C VAL A 506 12.64 6.67 -13.13
N LEU A 507 13.16 7.47 -14.07
CA LEU A 507 14.49 8.07 -13.98
C LEU A 507 14.64 8.97 -12.75
N ALA A 508 13.59 9.71 -12.39
CA ALA A 508 13.59 10.55 -11.22
C ALA A 508 13.66 9.75 -9.91
N SER A 509 13.07 8.55 -9.87
CA SER A 509 13.22 7.62 -8.74
C SER A 509 14.70 7.33 -8.46
N PHE A 510 15.47 6.95 -9.50
CA PHE A 510 16.93 6.80 -9.42
C PHE A 510 17.66 8.10 -9.07
N THR A 511 17.21 9.23 -9.63
CA THR A 511 17.84 10.55 -9.42
C THR A 511 17.80 10.97 -7.95
N SER A 512 16.80 10.54 -7.18
CA SER A 512 16.66 10.89 -5.76
C SER A 512 17.91 10.61 -4.95
N ILE A 513 18.60 9.47 -5.18
CA ILE A 513 19.80 9.14 -4.41
C ILE A 513 20.99 10.03 -4.77
N LEU A 514 20.99 10.66 -5.95
CA LEU A 514 22.11 11.46 -6.46
C LEU A 514 22.07 12.91 -5.94
N LEU A 515 20.96 13.37 -5.38
CA LEU A 515 20.74 14.80 -5.10
C LEU A 515 21.83 15.41 -4.21
N GLN A 516 22.28 14.68 -3.19
CA GLN A 516 23.31 15.17 -2.27
C GLN A 516 24.67 15.31 -2.96
N ASP A 517 25.08 14.30 -3.75
CA ASP A 517 26.32 14.35 -4.52
C ASP A 517 26.29 15.45 -5.59
N LEU A 518 25.11 15.68 -6.21
CA LEU A 518 24.87 16.75 -7.20
C LEU A 518 24.69 18.15 -6.55
N LYS A 519 24.74 18.23 -5.21
CA LYS A 519 24.55 19.46 -4.43
C LYS A 519 23.22 20.16 -4.76
N MET A 520 22.16 19.36 -4.82
CA MET A 520 20.80 19.79 -5.13
C MET A 520 19.92 19.74 -3.89
N LYS A 521 18.99 20.69 -3.82
CA LYS A 521 17.95 20.69 -2.78
C LYS A 521 16.85 19.69 -3.17
N PRO A 522 16.09 19.18 -2.19
CA PRO A 522 14.86 18.43 -2.45
C PRO A 522 13.92 19.19 -3.38
N PHE A 523 13.27 18.47 -4.28
CA PHE A 523 12.25 19.01 -5.17
C PHE A 523 11.18 17.95 -5.44
N ILE A 524 10.05 18.42 -5.98
CA ILE A 524 8.88 17.59 -6.24
C ILE A 524 8.75 17.39 -7.74
N ILE A 525 8.37 16.19 -8.15
CA ILE A 525 7.83 15.92 -9.47
C ILE A 525 6.37 15.54 -9.29
N ASP A 526 5.51 16.19 -10.04
CA ASP A 526 4.07 16.02 -9.93
C ASP A 526 3.48 15.62 -11.27
N LEU A 527 2.88 14.44 -11.34
CA LEU A 527 2.18 13.95 -12.52
C LEU A 527 0.68 14.16 -12.36
N SER A 528 0.14 15.16 -13.05
CA SER A 528 -1.28 15.51 -13.03
C SER A 528 -1.97 15.22 -14.36
N GLY A 529 -3.25 14.87 -14.30
CA GLY A 529 -4.05 14.52 -15.47
C GLY A 529 -5.28 13.70 -15.11
N VAL A 530 -6.04 13.28 -16.12
CA VAL A 530 -7.32 12.57 -15.93
C VAL A 530 -7.14 11.24 -15.17
N THR A 531 -8.13 10.85 -14.35
CA THR A 531 -8.17 9.60 -13.55
C THR A 531 -8.07 8.34 -14.42
N SER A 532 -7.59 7.24 -13.83
CA SER A 532 -7.61 5.88 -14.42
C SER A 532 -6.73 5.67 -15.65
N GLN A 533 -5.60 6.38 -15.74
CA GLN A 533 -4.71 6.36 -16.91
C GLN A 533 -3.26 5.97 -16.56
N GLY A 534 -3.08 5.10 -15.55
CA GLY A 534 -1.75 4.55 -15.21
C GLY A 534 -0.86 5.42 -14.32
N LYS A 535 -1.38 6.47 -13.69
CA LYS A 535 -0.64 7.32 -12.72
C LYS A 535 -0.10 6.51 -11.53
N THR A 536 -0.98 5.77 -10.86
CA THR A 536 -0.57 4.86 -9.77
C THR A 536 0.39 3.78 -10.27
N THR A 537 0.19 3.27 -11.49
CA THR A 537 1.08 2.27 -12.10
C THR A 537 2.50 2.79 -12.29
N VAL A 538 2.68 4.03 -12.75
CA VAL A 538 4.03 4.61 -12.87
C VAL A 538 4.67 4.85 -11.49
N LEU A 539 3.91 5.24 -10.48
CA LEU A 539 4.44 5.34 -9.11
C LEU A 539 4.89 3.99 -8.56
N ARG A 540 4.14 2.92 -8.82
CA ARG A 540 4.54 1.54 -8.50
C ARG A 540 5.80 1.12 -9.26
N ALA A 541 5.95 1.50 -10.52
CA ALA A 541 7.19 1.29 -11.28
C ALA A 541 8.38 2.07 -10.68
N CYS A 542 8.13 3.27 -10.12
CA CYS A 542 9.15 4.03 -9.41
C CYS A 542 9.55 3.36 -8.08
N ALA A 543 8.58 2.78 -7.36
CA ALA A 543 8.80 2.03 -6.13
C ALA A 543 9.59 0.74 -6.38
N SER A 544 9.29 0.04 -7.49
CA SER A 544 9.94 -1.23 -7.86
C SER A 544 11.43 -1.09 -8.14
N VAL A 545 11.95 0.12 -8.33
CA VAL A 545 13.39 0.36 -8.34
C VAL A 545 14.04 -0.05 -7.01
N TRP A 546 13.36 0.19 -5.89
CA TRP A 546 13.94 0.09 -4.53
C TRP A 546 13.34 -1.02 -3.67
N GLY A 547 12.10 -1.43 -3.94
CA GLY A 547 11.38 -2.37 -3.10
C GLY A 547 9.96 -2.64 -3.59
N THR A 548 9.08 -3.03 -2.68
CA THR A 548 7.70 -3.38 -3.00
C THR A 548 6.82 -2.14 -3.20
N GLU A 549 5.58 -2.36 -3.65
CA GLU A 549 4.58 -1.29 -3.76
C GLU A 549 4.25 -0.60 -2.44
N HIS A 550 4.60 -1.20 -1.29
CA HIS A 550 4.38 -0.59 0.04
C HIS A 550 5.26 0.64 0.32
N LEU A 551 6.20 0.96 -0.59
CA LEU A 551 6.90 2.25 -0.61
C LEU A 551 6.01 3.40 -1.12
N VAL A 552 4.94 3.07 -1.86
CA VAL A 552 3.91 4.03 -2.28
C VAL A 552 2.97 4.29 -1.10
N SER A 553 2.63 5.55 -0.88
CA SER A 553 1.64 5.93 0.13
C SER A 553 0.68 6.96 -0.44
N GLU A 554 -0.46 7.16 0.20
CA GLU A 554 -1.42 8.17 -0.24
C GLU A 554 -1.12 9.53 0.39
N TRP A 555 -1.62 10.61 -0.22
CA TRP A 555 -1.59 11.96 0.33
C TRP A 555 -2.45 12.18 1.59
N SER A 556 -3.20 11.16 2.04
CA SER A 556 -3.92 11.14 3.32
C SER A 556 -2.96 10.97 4.51
N LEU A 557 -2.05 11.93 4.70
CA LEU A 557 -1.12 11.96 5.82
C LEU A 557 -0.95 13.36 6.41
N THR A 558 -0.66 13.43 7.70
CA THR A 558 -0.35 14.70 8.36
C THR A 558 1.01 15.22 7.92
N LYS A 559 1.20 16.55 7.96
CA LYS A 559 2.50 17.18 7.69
C LYS A 559 3.66 16.55 8.49
N VAL A 560 3.44 16.23 9.77
CA VAL A 560 4.49 15.65 10.63
C VAL A 560 4.85 14.24 10.18
N ALA A 561 3.87 13.41 9.82
CA ALA A 561 4.12 12.08 9.29
C ALA A 561 4.94 12.15 7.99
N ALA A 562 4.65 13.12 7.13
CA ALA A 562 5.37 13.33 5.89
C ALA A 562 6.84 13.80 6.12
N GLU A 563 7.06 14.72 7.06
CA GLU A 563 8.41 15.16 7.46
C GLU A 563 9.26 14.01 8.04
N ARG A 564 8.64 13.12 8.84
CA ARG A 564 9.34 11.94 9.40
C ARG A 564 9.70 10.92 8.31
N LYS A 565 8.76 10.60 7.43
CA LYS A 565 8.99 9.74 6.25
C LYS A 565 10.12 10.29 5.37
N ALA A 566 10.10 11.60 5.10
CA ALA A 566 11.14 12.28 4.36
C ALA A 566 12.51 12.12 5.01
N SER A 567 12.58 12.33 6.32
CA SER A 567 13.80 12.21 7.11
C SER A 567 14.33 10.78 7.21
N PHE A 568 13.44 9.78 7.28
CA PHE A 568 13.82 8.37 7.33
C PHE A 568 14.36 7.89 6.00
N LEU A 569 13.68 8.21 4.90
CA LEU A 569 14.11 7.82 3.54
C LEU A 569 15.35 8.60 3.09
N ASN A 570 15.46 9.88 3.50
CA ASN A 570 16.60 10.80 3.40
C ASN A 570 17.21 11.01 2.00
N SER A 571 17.61 9.95 1.29
CA SER A 571 18.02 9.96 -0.12
C SER A 571 17.07 9.17 -1.03
N PHE A 572 16.33 8.20 -0.52
CA PHE A 572 15.33 7.47 -1.29
C PHE A 572 14.08 8.32 -1.54
N PRO A 573 13.41 8.17 -2.69
CA PRO A 573 12.28 9.02 -3.05
C PRO A 573 11.09 8.79 -2.12
N ILE A 574 10.36 9.85 -1.83
CA ILE A 574 9.01 9.75 -1.28
C ILE A 574 8.05 9.57 -2.44
N ILE A 575 7.13 8.63 -2.34
CA ILE A 575 6.16 8.35 -3.38
C ILE A 575 4.76 8.53 -2.79
N LEU A 576 4.05 9.59 -3.21
CA LEU A 576 2.72 9.94 -2.74
C LEU A 576 1.69 9.91 -3.89
N ASP A 577 0.70 9.03 -3.77
CA ASP A 577 -0.37 8.88 -4.74
C ASP A 577 -1.59 9.73 -4.35
N ASP A 578 -2.19 10.34 -5.38
CA ASP A 578 -3.50 11.02 -5.35
C ASP A 578 -3.63 12.21 -4.40
N THR A 579 -3.24 13.40 -4.89
CA THR A 579 -3.33 14.68 -4.15
C THR A 579 -4.71 15.04 -3.63
N ARG A 580 -5.82 14.49 -4.17
CA ARG A 580 -7.18 14.79 -3.69
C ARG A 580 -7.45 14.29 -2.28
N LYS A 581 -6.66 13.34 -1.81
CA LYS A 581 -6.75 12.80 -0.45
C LYS A 581 -6.04 13.67 0.59
N ALA A 582 -5.34 14.72 0.19
CA ALA A 582 -4.72 15.67 1.10
C ALA A 582 -5.69 16.77 1.58
N ASP A 583 -5.39 17.32 2.76
CA ASP A 583 -5.91 18.61 3.19
C ASP A 583 -5.23 19.73 2.38
N GLU A 584 -5.97 20.36 1.46
CA GLU A 584 -5.49 21.45 0.61
C GLU A 584 -4.79 22.57 1.39
N LYS A 585 -5.26 22.86 2.61
CA LYS A 585 -4.67 23.93 3.45
C LYS A 585 -3.26 23.56 3.92
N GLN A 586 -2.95 22.27 4.01
CA GLN A 586 -1.64 21.77 4.45
C GLN A 586 -0.67 21.57 3.28
N LEU A 587 -1.17 21.32 2.06
CA LEU A 587 -0.34 21.07 0.86
C LEU A 587 0.70 22.16 0.64
N GLN A 588 0.30 23.43 0.64
CA GLN A 588 1.21 24.56 0.43
C GLN A 588 2.36 24.58 1.47
N GLY A 589 2.00 24.40 2.74
CA GLY A 589 2.96 24.37 3.85
C GLY A 589 3.84 23.12 3.87
N PHE A 590 3.35 22.03 3.28
CA PHE A 590 4.11 20.80 3.08
C PHE A 590 5.11 20.96 1.94
N ILE A 591 4.68 21.40 0.75
CA ILE A 591 5.56 21.60 -0.42
C ILE A 591 6.73 22.50 -0.05
N TYR A 592 6.45 23.60 0.65
CA TYR A 592 7.50 24.52 1.08
C TYR A 592 8.51 23.89 2.05
N ALA A 593 8.03 23.09 3.01
CA ALA A 593 8.87 22.41 3.99
C ALA A 593 9.69 21.28 3.33
N PHE A 594 9.04 20.44 2.52
CA PHE A 594 9.65 19.32 1.80
C PHE A 594 10.81 19.80 0.93
N SER A 595 10.56 20.76 0.05
CA SER A 595 11.59 21.35 -0.82
C SER A 595 12.68 22.14 -0.07
N GLY A 596 12.44 22.47 1.21
CA GLY A 596 13.44 23.06 2.10
C GLY A 596 14.43 22.04 2.67
N GLY A 597 14.10 20.75 2.67
CA GLY A 597 14.96 19.68 3.19
C GLY A 597 15.09 19.62 4.71
N ARG A 598 14.20 20.29 5.45
CA ARG A 598 14.23 20.34 6.91
C ARG A 598 12.84 20.56 7.52
N SER A 599 12.59 19.94 8.66
CA SER A 599 11.38 20.19 9.45
C SER A 599 11.42 21.56 10.13
N LYS A 600 10.26 22.03 10.58
CA LYS A 600 10.18 23.24 11.42
C LYS A 600 10.95 23.05 12.73
N GLY A 601 11.86 23.96 13.05
CA GLY A 601 12.53 24.00 14.35
C GLY A 601 11.55 24.16 15.50
N ARG A 602 11.74 23.36 16.56
CA ARG A 602 10.91 23.39 17.77
C ARG A 602 11.77 23.68 18.99
N GLY A 603 11.34 24.62 19.82
CA GLY A 603 11.93 24.84 21.14
C GLY A 603 11.39 23.84 22.16
N SER A 604 12.16 23.57 23.20
CA SER A 604 11.75 22.87 24.41
C SER A 604 12.35 23.57 25.64
N ILE A 605 11.86 23.23 26.83
CA ILE A 605 12.34 23.81 28.10
C ILE A 605 13.84 23.54 28.31
N SER A 606 14.35 22.44 27.76
CA SER A 606 15.77 22.05 27.82
C SER A 606 16.60 22.54 26.63
N GLY A 607 16.04 23.35 25.73
CA GLY A 607 16.73 23.87 24.54
C GLY A 607 16.01 23.52 23.24
N SER A 608 16.66 23.76 22.09
CA SER A 608 16.07 23.45 20.78
C SER A 608 16.05 21.95 20.51
N GLN A 609 14.92 21.43 20.04
CA GLN A 609 14.81 20.07 19.52
C GLN A 609 15.59 19.97 18.21
N ARG A 610 16.15 18.79 17.95
CA ARG A 610 16.81 18.50 16.68
C ARG A 610 15.79 18.53 15.55
N GLU A 611 16.16 19.21 14.46
CA GLU A 611 15.35 19.23 13.24
C GLU A 611 15.57 17.93 12.45
N PHE A 612 14.49 17.41 11.88
CA PHE A 612 14.57 16.39 10.85
C PHE A 612 15.09 17.00 9.56
N THR A 613 15.94 16.29 8.83
CA THR A 613 16.50 16.74 7.55
C THR A 613 16.42 15.66 6.50
N TRP A 614 16.35 16.06 5.23
CA TRP A 614 16.33 15.12 4.11
C TRP A 614 16.89 15.77 2.85
N GLY A 615 17.35 14.93 1.93
CA GLY A 615 17.94 15.29 0.65
C GLY A 615 17.40 14.40 -0.47
N ASN A 616 16.09 14.15 -0.49
CA ASN A 616 15.42 13.27 -1.44
C ASN A 616 14.42 14.01 -2.33
N LEU A 617 13.91 13.28 -3.32
CA LEU A 617 12.87 13.71 -4.24
C LEU A 617 11.49 13.24 -3.75
N LEU A 618 10.43 13.96 -4.11
CA LEU A 618 9.05 13.48 -3.95
C LEU A 618 8.40 13.29 -5.33
N LEU A 619 7.90 12.09 -5.56
CA LEU A 619 7.09 11.71 -6.72
C LEU A 619 5.62 11.77 -6.29
N SER A 620 4.86 12.62 -6.97
CA SER A 620 3.45 12.87 -6.70
C SER A 620 2.60 12.56 -7.92
N THR A 621 1.36 12.15 -7.69
CA THR A 621 0.31 12.12 -8.71
C THR A 621 -0.93 12.83 -8.22
N GLY A 622 -1.70 13.37 -9.16
CA GLY A 622 -2.96 14.05 -8.88
C GLY A 622 -3.87 14.10 -10.10
N GLU A 623 -5.06 14.64 -9.91
CA GLU A 623 -5.89 15.10 -11.03
C GLU A 623 -5.52 16.52 -11.42
N ASP A 624 -5.48 17.42 -10.43
CA ASP A 624 -5.03 18.80 -10.57
C ASP A 624 -3.53 18.91 -10.24
N SER A 625 -2.86 19.92 -10.83
CA SER A 625 -1.43 20.12 -10.60
C SER A 625 -1.17 20.61 -9.18
N LEU A 626 -0.11 20.14 -8.54
CA LEU A 626 0.37 20.69 -7.26
C LEU A 626 0.67 22.19 -7.34
N ASN A 627 0.95 22.71 -8.54
CA ASN A 627 1.09 24.15 -8.75
C ASN A 627 -0.21 24.91 -8.53
N ASP A 628 -1.36 24.32 -8.85
CA ASP A 628 -2.68 24.94 -8.74
C ASP A 628 -3.04 25.14 -7.25
N TYR A 629 -2.68 24.18 -6.39
CA TYR A 629 -2.79 24.31 -4.94
C TYR A 629 -1.77 25.30 -4.34
N ALA A 630 -0.74 25.68 -5.09
CA ALA A 630 0.36 26.54 -4.65
C ALA A 630 0.30 27.98 -5.20
N GLU A 631 -0.70 28.34 -6.02
CA GLU A 631 -0.80 29.61 -6.75
C GLU A 631 -0.57 30.86 -5.87
N ARG A 632 -0.93 30.80 -4.58
CA ARG A 632 -0.84 31.92 -3.65
C ARG A 632 0.52 32.09 -2.95
N ALA A 633 1.53 31.27 -3.24
CA ALA A 633 2.90 31.43 -2.71
C ALA A 633 3.94 31.54 -3.83
N GLY A 634 4.27 32.78 -4.21
CA GLY A 634 5.38 33.09 -5.11
C GLY A 634 6.67 32.43 -4.64
N GLY A 635 7.14 31.44 -5.41
CA GLY A 635 8.38 30.69 -5.15
C GLY A 635 8.19 29.21 -4.82
N VAL A 636 6.95 28.73 -4.66
CA VAL A 636 6.64 27.30 -4.53
C VAL A 636 6.66 26.60 -5.89
N ALA A 637 6.09 27.23 -6.93
CA ALA A 637 6.02 26.63 -8.26
C ALA A 637 7.40 26.28 -8.87
N ALA A 638 8.44 27.04 -8.54
CA ALA A 638 9.81 26.77 -8.98
C ALA A 638 10.48 25.58 -8.25
N ARG A 639 9.75 24.87 -7.40
CA ARG A 639 10.21 23.69 -6.63
C ARG A 639 9.45 22.42 -7.02
N ILE A 640 8.49 22.55 -7.94
CA ILE A 640 7.72 21.47 -8.52
C ILE A 640 8.10 21.40 -10.00
N LEU A 641 8.43 20.20 -10.48
CA LEU A 641 8.47 19.86 -11.89
C LEU A 641 7.10 19.27 -12.26
N PRO A 642 6.17 20.06 -12.81
CA PRO A 642 4.88 19.55 -13.23
C PRO A 642 5.02 18.73 -14.52
N ILE A 643 4.34 17.59 -14.56
CA ILE A 643 4.16 16.74 -15.73
C ILE A 643 2.65 16.62 -15.94
N THR A 644 2.16 17.14 -17.06
CA THR A 644 0.73 17.15 -17.40
C THR A 644 0.41 16.08 -18.43
N GLY A 645 -0.74 15.41 -18.26
CA GLY A 645 -1.28 14.45 -19.21
C GLY A 645 -1.02 12.98 -18.85
N LEU A 646 -1.11 12.11 -19.86
CA LEU A 646 -1.10 10.66 -19.66
C LEU A 646 0.33 10.13 -19.56
N PRO A 647 0.69 9.34 -18.53
CA PRO A 647 2.00 8.70 -18.47
C PRO A 647 2.19 7.63 -19.55
N PHE A 648 1.10 6.99 -19.98
CA PHE A 648 1.11 5.89 -20.95
C PHE A 648 0.10 6.17 -22.07
N GLU A 649 0.54 6.87 -23.12
CA GLU A 649 -0.29 7.18 -24.29
C GLU A 649 -0.48 5.96 -25.19
N GLY A 650 -1.72 5.68 -25.58
CA GLY A 650 -2.06 4.62 -26.56
C GLY A 650 -2.00 3.19 -26.03
N GLU A 651 -1.84 3.00 -24.72
CA GLU A 651 -1.79 1.67 -24.10
C GLU A 651 -3.17 1.20 -23.63
N ASN A 652 -3.34 -0.11 -23.54
CA ASN A 652 -4.60 -0.76 -23.18
C ASN A 652 -4.51 -1.46 -21.81
N TYR A 653 -5.63 -2.04 -21.36
CA TYR A 653 -5.69 -2.78 -20.10
C TYR A 653 -4.65 -3.91 -20.00
N GLN A 654 -4.40 -4.64 -21.08
CA GLN A 654 -3.41 -5.73 -21.10
C GLN A 654 -1.99 -5.23 -20.81
N PHE A 655 -1.60 -4.07 -21.36
CA PHE A 655 -0.32 -3.44 -21.05
C PHE A 655 -0.20 -3.17 -19.55
N PHE A 656 -1.24 -2.58 -18.94
CA PHE A 656 -1.22 -2.27 -17.51
C PHE A 656 -1.19 -3.53 -16.64
N SER A 657 -1.95 -4.56 -17.00
CA SER A 657 -1.93 -5.86 -16.30
C SER A 657 -0.54 -6.52 -16.37
N ASN A 658 0.07 -6.56 -17.56
CA ASN A 658 1.40 -7.13 -17.75
C ASN A 658 2.46 -6.34 -16.96
N LEU A 659 2.42 -5.00 -17.04
CA LEU A 659 3.36 -4.15 -16.32
C LEU A 659 3.18 -4.26 -14.80
N TYR A 660 1.94 -4.35 -14.33
CA TYR A 660 1.63 -4.56 -12.92
C TYR A 660 2.20 -5.89 -12.41
N ASN A 661 1.93 -6.98 -13.13
CA ASN A 661 2.49 -8.30 -12.81
C ASN A 661 4.03 -8.28 -12.84
N ALA A 662 4.64 -7.59 -13.82
CA ALA A 662 6.09 -7.46 -13.87
C ALA A 662 6.65 -6.71 -12.65
N ILE A 663 6.01 -5.61 -12.23
CA ILE A 663 6.40 -4.82 -11.06
C ILE A 663 6.29 -5.63 -9.75
N GLU A 664 5.29 -6.52 -9.65
CA GLU A 664 5.09 -7.37 -8.48
C GLU A 664 6.06 -8.55 -8.39
N ASN A 665 6.69 -8.96 -9.49
CA ASN A 665 7.64 -10.08 -9.52
C ASN A 665 9.10 -9.63 -9.58
N TYR A 666 9.37 -8.46 -10.18
CA TYR A 666 10.70 -7.93 -10.39
C TYR A 666 10.80 -6.56 -9.74
N TYR A 667 11.53 -6.47 -8.62
CA TYR A 667 11.70 -5.22 -7.88
C TYR A 667 12.97 -5.23 -7.01
N GLY A 668 13.45 -4.03 -6.64
CA GLY A 668 14.55 -3.78 -5.70
C GLY A 668 15.96 -4.07 -6.21
N SER A 669 16.13 -5.09 -7.05
CA SER A 669 17.44 -5.54 -7.53
C SER A 669 18.18 -4.47 -8.35
N ILE A 670 17.48 -3.78 -9.26
CA ILE A 670 18.06 -2.74 -10.11
C ILE A 670 18.56 -1.53 -9.30
N GLY A 671 17.84 -1.11 -8.26
CA GLY A 671 18.23 0.01 -7.41
C GLY A 671 19.45 -0.32 -6.58
N LEU A 672 19.54 -1.55 -6.06
CA LEU A 672 20.70 -2.03 -5.32
C LEU A 672 21.97 -2.05 -6.18
N GLU A 673 21.86 -2.52 -7.42
CA GLU A 673 22.97 -2.55 -8.37
C GLU A 673 23.36 -1.13 -8.82
N PHE A 674 22.38 -0.25 -9.05
CA PHE A 674 22.64 1.15 -9.39
C PHE A 674 23.43 1.87 -8.29
N VAL A 675 23.05 1.69 -7.01
CA VAL A 675 23.80 2.24 -5.86
C VAL A 675 25.24 1.72 -5.84
N SER A 676 25.44 0.45 -6.18
CA SER A 676 26.77 -0.16 -6.21
C SER A 676 27.64 0.46 -7.31
N HIS A 677 27.12 0.59 -8.53
CA HIS A 677 27.82 1.26 -9.63
C HIS A 677 28.08 2.74 -9.37
N TRP A 678 27.10 3.45 -8.79
CA TRP A 678 27.26 4.85 -8.44
C TRP A 678 28.40 5.03 -7.43
N ASN A 679 28.42 4.25 -6.34
CA ASN A 679 29.47 4.37 -5.32
C ASN A 679 30.86 4.07 -5.88
N GLU A 680 30.98 3.13 -6.82
CA GLU A 680 32.24 2.80 -7.48
C GLU A 680 32.70 3.92 -8.43
N LYS A 681 31.80 4.47 -9.25
CA LYS A 681 32.15 5.34 -10.37
C LYS A 681 31.96 6.84 -10.12
N LYS A 682 31.25 7.26 -9.07
CA LYS A 682 30.81 8.66 -8.87
C LYS A 682 31.92 9.70 -9.02
N ASN A 683 33.12 9.42 -8.51
CA ASN A 683 34.25 10.36 -8.60
C ASN A 683 34.69 10.66 -10.04
N THR A 684 34.39 9.77 -10.99
CA THR A 684 34.76 9.92 -12.41
C THR A 684 33.62 10.50 -13.24
N VAL A 685 32.37 10.16 -12.93
CA VAL A 685 31.22 10.56 -13.74
C VAL A 685 30.62 11.90 -13.30
N LEU A 686 30.69 12.25 -12.01
CA LEU A 686 30.00 13.41 -11.42
C LEU A 686 30.29 14.75 -12.15
N GLN A 687 31.49 14.91 -12.69
CA GLN A 687 31.90 16.13 -13.42
C GLN A 687 31.03 16.41 -14.66
N TYR A 688 30.53 15.35 -15.33
CA TYR A 688 29.75 15.48 -16.56
C TYR A 688 28.36 16.06 -16.33
N PHE A 689 27.85 16.08 -15.08
CA PHE A 689 26.58 16.71 -14.77
C PHE A 689 26.54 18.21 -15.17
N SER A 690 27.67 18.90 -15.09
CA SER A 690 27.78 20.32 -15.46
C SER A 690 27.34 20.58 -16.91
N GLU A 691 27.72 19.70 -17.84
CA GLU A 691 27.36 19.79 -19.26
C GLU A 691 25.85 19.68 -19.46
N TYR A 692 25.20 18.72 -18.79
CA TYR A 692 23.75 18.54 -18.84
C TYR A 692 23.03 19.75 -18.25
N ASN A 693 23.49 20.24 -17.10
CA ASN A 693 22.92 21.44 -16.50
C ASN A 693 23.00 22.63 -17.46
N ASP A 694 24.14 22.86 -18.10
CA ASP A 694 24.32 23.99 -19.04
C ASP A 694 23.40 23.92 -20.26
N ILE A 695 23.12 22.72 -20.78
CA ILE A 695 22.18 22.52 -21.91
C ILE A 695 20.79 23.05 -21.54
N PHE A 696 20.25 22.62 -20.39
CA PHE A 696 18.90 23.02 -19.98
C PHE A 696 18.87 24.45 -19.42
N GLN A 697 19.94 24.92 -18.76
CA GLN A 697 20.00 26.31 -18.28
C GLN A 697 19.88 27.32 -19.42
N LYS A 698 20.49 27.05 -20.58
CA LYS A 698 20.36 27.91 -21.76
C LYS A 698 18.90 28.07 -22.23
N LYS A 699 18.07 27.03 -22.04
CA LYS A 699 16.65 27.05 -22.38
C LYS A 699 15.80 27.92 -21.43
N SER A 700 16.33 28.30 -20.26
CA SER A 700 15.60 29.14 -19.30
C SER A 700 15.41 30.59 -19.76
N GLN A 701 16.23 31.09 -20.68
CA GLN A 701 16.21 32.46 -21.20
C GLN A 701 16.13 33.55 -20.09
N GLY A 702 16.68 33.29 -18.91
CA GLY A 702 16.67 34.22 -17.77
C GLY A 702 15.42 34.16 -16.88
N ASN A 703 14.47 33.26 -17.15
CA ASN A 703 13.35 32.98 -16.25
C ASN A 703 13.81 32.16 -15.04
N GLU A 704 13.69 32.72 -13.82
CA GLU A 704 14.17 32.07 -12.59
C GLU A 704 13.43 30.77 -12.26
N VAL A 705 12.14 30.67 -12.60
CA VAL A 705 11.33 29.46 -12.40
C VAL A 705 11.84 28.35 -13.33
N ILE A 706 11.98 28.65 -14.62
CA ILE A 706 12.51 27.69 -15.60
C ILE A 706 13.96 27.33 -15.26
N SER A 707 14.79 28.26 -14.79
CA SER A 707 16.18 27.96 -14.41
C SER A 707 16.28 26.92 -13.30
N ARG A 708 15.39 26.94 -12.29
CA ARG A 708 15.35 25.89 -11.26
C ARG A 708 14.85 24.56 -11.84
N ILE A 709 13.77 24.61 -12.59
CA ILE A 709 13.18 23.42 -13.25
C ILE A 709 14.20 22.76 -14.18
N ALA A 710 14.93 23.55 -14.97
CA ALA A 710 15.99 23.12 -15.86
C ALA A 710 17.08 22.34 -15.14
N ARG A 711 17.49 22.80 -13.95
CA ARG A 711 18.49 22.08 -13.14
C ARG A 711 17.95 20.75 -12.63
N TYR A 712 16.68 20.69 -12.20
CA TYR A 712 16.03 19.44 -11.78
C TYR A 712 15.95 18.46 -12.95
N TYR A 713 15.49 18.93 -14.10
CA TYR A 713 15.37 18.13 -15.31
C TYR A 713 16.73 17.62 -15.81
N ALA A 714 17.76 18.46 -15.76
CA ALA A 714 19.12 18.09 -16.10
C ALA A 714 19.63 16.90 -15.27
N ALA A 715 19.30 16.86 -13.97
CA ALA A 715 19.70 15.75 -13.10
C ALA A 715 19.00 14.45 -13.52
N ILE A 716 17.72 14.50 -13.89
CA ILE A 716 16.97 13.33 -14.33
C ILE A 716 17.49 12.79 -15.67
N VAL A 717 17.77 13.68 -16.62
CA VAL A 717 18.34 13.27 -17.92
C VAL A 717 19.77 12.76 -17.78
N TYR A 718 20.57 13.35 -16.89
CA TYR A 718 21.89 12.85 -16.54
C TYR A 718 21.81 11.45 -15.93
N THR A 719 20.81 11.16 -15.08
CA THR A 719 20.55 9.80 -14.59
C THR A 719 20.22 8.83 -15.73
N GLY A 720 19.46 9.26 -16.74
CA GLY A 720 19.24 8.47 -17.96
C GLY A 720 20.55 8.10 -18.68
N ARG A 721 21.49 9.06 -18.79
CA ARG A 721 22.84 8.77 -19.31
C ARG A 721 23.62 7.78 -18.44
N LEU A 722 23.52 7.89 -17.12
CA LEU A 722 24.17 6.93 -16.21
C LEU A 722 23.61 5.53 -16.37
N LEU A 723 22.29 5.37 -16.48
CA LEU A 723 21.68 4.07 -16.69
C LEU A 723 22.06 3.44 -18.04
N ASN A 724 22.21 4.25 -19.09
CA ASN A 724 22.80 3.78 -20.34
C ASN A 724 24.23 3.26 -20.15
N GLU A 725 25.07 3.97 -19.39
CA GLU A 725 26.44 3.56 -19.13
C GLU A 725 26.53 2.31 -18.22
N PHE A 726 25.68 2.22 -17.19
CA PHE A 726 25.75 1.17 -16.19
C PHE A 726 25.08 -0.13 -16.64
N PHE A 727 24.00 -0.04 -17.41
CA PHE A 727 23.15 -1.19 -17.75
C PHE A 727 22.85 -1.35 -19.24
N ASN A 728 23.40 -0.50 -20.12
CA ASN A 728 23.15 -0.54 -21.56
C ASN A 728 21.66 -0.50 -21.93
N LEU A 729 20.89 0.41 -21.32
CA LEU A 729 19.43 0.48 -21.49
C LEU A 729 18.95 1.11 -22.82
N GLU A 730 19.86 1.70 -23.60
CA GLU A 730 19.56 2.37 -24.88
C GLU A 730 18.44 3.42 -24.78
N ILE A 731 18.46 4.24 -23.73
CA ILE A 731 17.52 5.34 -23.53
C ILE A 731 17.79 6.45 -24.55
N ASP A 732 16.77 6.81 -25.33
CA ASP A 732 16.81 7.98 -26.21
C ASP A 732 16.66 9.28 -25.40
N LEU A 733 17.79 9.89 -25.05
CA LEU A 733 17.81 11.16 -24.33
C LEU A 733 17.21 12.32 -25.14
N PHE A 734 17.16 12.23 -26.47
CA PHE A 734 16.58 13.27 -27.32
C PHE A 734 15.06 13.38 -27.11
N GLN A 735 14.38 12.26 -26.83
CA GLN A 735 12.97 12.29 -26.46
C GLN A 735 12.73 13.11 -25.17
N LEU A 736 13.63 13.01 -24.20
CA LEU A 736 13.57 13.80 -22.97
C LEU A 736 13.91 15.29 -23.22
N TYR A 737 14.82 15.59 -24.16
CA TYR A 737 15.07 16.99 -24.56
C TYR A 737 13.85 17.67 -25.16
N ARG A 738 13.06 16.94 -25.97
CA ARG A 738 11.79 17.41 -26.53
C ARG A 738 10.71 17.54 -25.47
N LEU A 739 10.56 16.54 -24.61
CA LEU A 739 9.59 16.57 -23.50
C LEU A 739 9.81 17.79 -22.59
N PHE A 740 11.06 18.21 -22.36
CA PHE A 740 11.32 19.44 -21.60
C PHE A 740 10.72 20.69 -22.24
N ASP A 741 10.79 20.81 -23.57
CA ASP A 741 10.24 21.96 -24.29
C ASP A 741 8.71 21.95 -24.25
N GLU A 742 8.10 20.76 -24.39
CA GLU A 742 6.65 20.54 -24.23
C GLU A 742 6.16 20.94 -22.83
N LEU A 743 6.81 20.43 -21.77
CA LEU A 743 6.44 20.71 -20.39
C LEU A 743 6.57 22.19 -20.03
N ASN A 744 7.60 22.88 -20.54
CA ASN A 744 7.73 24.32 -20.30
C ASN A 744 6.68 25.16 -21.03
N ALA A 745 6.26 24.73 -22.22
CA ALA A 745 5.19 25.40 -22.95
C ALA A 745 3.83 25.25 -22.24
N GLU A 746 3.58 24.09 -21.62
CA GLU A 746 2.36 23.80 -20.87
C GLU A 746 2.36 24.35 -19.44
N ASN A 747 3.53 24.65 -18.88
CA ASN A 747 3.65 25.07 -17.48
C ASN A 747 3.15 26.51 -17.30
N LYS A 748 1.87 26.60 -16.95
CA LYS A 748 1.14 27.79 -16.55
C LYS A 748 1.90 28.67 -15.52
N ALA A 749 2.64 28.07 -14.59
CA ALA A 749 3.36 28.80 -13.55
C ALA A 749 4.62 29.54 -14.06
N VAL A 750 5.00 29.36 -15.33
CA VAL A 750 6.15 30.02 -15.95
C VAL A 750 5.98 31.54 -16.05
N ASP A 751 4.74 32.04 -16.10
CA ASP A 751 4.44 33.46 -16.20
C ASP A 751 3.32 33.94 -15.26
N LYS A 752 3.54 33.75 -13.95
CA LYS A 752 2.65 34.25 -12.90
C LYS A 752 2.26 35.74 -13.06
N PRO A 753 3.16 36.67 -13.45
CA PRO A 753 2.77 38.04 -13.74
C PRO A 753 1.70 38.16 -14.83
N MET A 754 1.84 37.46 -15.96
CA MET A 754 0.83 37.51 -17.03
C MET A 754 -0.47 36.82 -16.62
N GLN A 755 -0.40 35.70 -15.91
CA GLN A 755 -1.60 35.02 -15.40
C GLN A 755 -2.43 35.91 -14.47
N LEU A 756 -1.77 36.61 -13.54
CA LEU A 756 -2.46 37.52 -12.64
C LEU A 756 -3.05 38.72 -13.38
N LEU A 757 -2.41 39.16 -14.47
CA LEU A 757 -2.97 40.18 -15.34
C LEU A 757 -4.22 39.66 -16.07
N GLU A 758 -4.16 38.47 -16.65
CA GLU A 758 -5.30 37.82 -17.32
C GLU A 758 -6.48 37.62 -16.36
N ALA A 759 -6.23 37.15 -15.13
CA ALA A 759 -7.23 37.00 -14.09
C ALA A 759 -7.86 38.33 -13.67
N ILE A 760 -7.04 39.40 -13.59
CA ILE A 760 -7.55 40.76 -13.35
C ILE A 760 -8.44 41.21 -14.52
N LEU A 761 -8.01 41.04 -15.76
CA LEU A 761 -8.79 41.43 -16.93
C LEU A 761 -10.10 40.64 -17.01
N SER A 762 -10.08 39.35 -16.67
CA SER A 762 -11.28 38.51 -16.59
C SER A 762 -12.25 38.95 -15.48
N ASP A 763 -11.75 39.30 -14.28
CA ASP A 763 -12.58 39.87 -13.19
C ASP A 763 -13.23 41.19 -13.61
N LEU A 764 -12.49 42.04 -14.33
CA LEU A 764 -13.03 43.29 -14.87
C LEU A 764 -14.02 43.06 -16.01
N ASP A 765 -13.82 42.02 -16.82
CA ASP A 765 -14.72 41.65 -17.92
C ASP A 765 -16.05 41.11 -17.38
N ALA A 766 -16.00 40.28 -16.34
CA ALA A 766 -17.17 39.74 -15.65
C ALA A 766 -17.96 40.83 -14.89
N ASP A 767 -17.29 41.86 -14.37
CA ASP A 767 -17.89 43.00 -13.66
C ASP A 767 -17.63 44.32 -14.39
N ARG A 768 -18.21 44.45 -15.60
CA ARG A 768 -18.11 45.71 -16.39
C ARG A 768 -18.59 46.94 -15.63
N GLY A 769 -19.51 46.75 -14.68
CA GLY A 769 -20.01 47.82 -13.80
C GLY A 769 -18.96 48.42 -12.87
N ALA A 770 -17.80 47.78 -12.71
CA ALA A 770 -16.64 48.28 -11.96
C ALA A 770 -15.62 49.04 -12.81
N VAL A 771 -15.78 49.06 -14.13
CA VAL A 771 -14.90 49.77 -15.07
C VAL A 771 -15.53 51.11 -15.40
N TYR A 772 -14.82 52.22 -15.15
CA TYR A 772 -15.30 53.53 -15.54
C TYR A 772 -14.92 53.84 -17.00
N GLY A 773 -15.84 53.54 -17.93
CA GLY A 773 -15.75 53.85 -19.36
C GLY A 773 -16.56 55.09 -19.75
N GLU A 774 -17.47 54.99 -20.72
CA GLU A 774 -18.37 56.08 -21.10
C GLU A 774 -19.50 56.26 -20.08
N TYR A 775 -20.02 55.15 -19.54
CA TYR A 775 -21.03 55.16 -18.48
C TYR A 775 -20.44 55.21 -17.07
N LEU A 776 -21.22 55.73 -16.12
CA LEU A 776 -20.84 55.75 -14.70
C LEU A 776 -20.86 54.33 -14.14
N PRO A 777 -19.80 53.89 -13.42
CA PRO A 777 -19.78 52.57 -12.81
C PRO A 777 -20.89 52.45 -11.76
N HIS A 778 -21.55 51.29 -11.74
CA HIS A 778 -22.63 50.98 -10.80
C HIS A 778 -22.13 50.17 -9.59
N SER A 779 -20.88 49.70 -9.62
CA SER A 779 -20.19 49.08 -8.49
C SER A 779 -18.93 49.88 -8.10
N VAL A 780 -18.16 49.38 -7.12
CA VAL A 780 -16.91 50.03 -6.70
C VAL A 780 -15.95 50.07 -7.89
N THR A 781 -15.49 51.26 -8.28
CA THR A 781 -14.59 51.42 -9.42
C THR A 781 -13.29 50.68 -9.15
N LYS A 782 -12.99 49.66 -9.98
CA LYS A 782 -11.75 48.87 -9.95
C LYS A 782 -10.74 49.35 -10.99
N ALA A 783 -11.23 49.83 -12.13
CA ALA A 783 -10.42 50.32 -13.23
C ALA A 783 -11.07 51.49 -13.97
N VAL A 784 -10.27 52.23 -14.75
CA VAL A 784 -10.75 53.27 -15.68
C VAL A 784 -10.37 52.83 -17.09
N TYR A 785 -11.32 52.85 -18.02
CA TYR A 785 -11.06 52.60 -19.43
C TYR A 785 -11.09 53.92 -20.20
N LYS A 786 -10.00 54.24 -20.89
CA LYS A 786 -9.88 55.49 -21.65
C LYS A 786 -8.90 55.32 -22.81
N ASN A 787 -9.28 55.79 -23.99
CA ASN A 787 -8.43 55.82 -25.20
C ASN A 787 -7.80 54.44 -25.50
N GLY A 788 -8.61 53.37 -25.53
CA GLY A 788 -8.11 52.02 -25.81
C GLY A 788 -7.30 51.37 -24.70
N THR A 789 -7.15 52.03 -23.54
CA THR A 789 -6.26 51.59 -22.46
C THR A 789 -7.01 51.39 -21.16
N ILE A 790 -6.68 50.31 -20.44
CA ILE A 790 -7.12 50.09 -19.05
C ILE A 790 -6.10 50.66 -18.06
N TYR A 791 -6.63 51.38 -17.08
CA TYR A 791 -5.90 51.90 -15.93
C TYR A 791 -6.42 51.21 -14.65
N LEU A 792 -5.64 50.24 -14.15
CA LEU A 792 -5.96 49.47 -12.95
C LEU A 792 -5.72 50.34 -11.71
N LEU A 793 -6.72 50.50 -10.84
CA LEU A 793 -6.58 51.34 -9.66
C LEU A 793 -5.70 50.66 -8.59
N PRO A 794 -4.78 51.39 -7.92
CA PRO A 794 -3.88 50.81 -6.91
C PRO A 794 -4.58 50.14 -5.73
N SER A 795 -5.78 50.61 -5.35
CA SER A 795 -6.60 50.00 -4.30
C SER A 795 -7.05 48.60 -4.71
N TYR A 796 -7.60 48.46 -5.92
CA TYR A 796 -8.00 47.19 -6.49
C TYR A 796 -6.81 46.23 -6.65
N LEU A 797 -5.68 46.71 -7.19
CA LEU A 797 -4.46 45.91 -7.29
C LEU A 797 -3.94 45.45 -5.93
N LYS A 798 -4.06 46.28 -4.88
CA LYS A 798 -3.65 45.91 -3.53
C LYS A 798 -4.53 44.81 -2.96
N ASP A 799 -5.83 44.88 -3.19
CA ASP A 799 -6.79 43.90 -2.70
C ASP A 799 -6.67 42.57 -3.46
N PHE A 800 -6.45 42.64 -4.77
CA PHE A 800 -6.32 41.47 -5.65
C PHE A 800 -4.97 40.75 -5.46
N LEU A 801 -3.85 41.49 -5.54
CA LEU A 801 -2.49 40.93 -5.49
C LEU A 801 -1.94 40.74 -4.07
N LYS A 802 -2.57 41.36 -3.06
CA LYS A 802 -2.21 41.25 -1.63
C LYS A 802 -0.71 41.45 -1.39
N SER A 803 -0.04 40.48 -0.75
CA SER A 803 1.38 40.54 -0.40
C SER A 803 2.32 40.55 -1.61
N GLU A 804 1.86 40.15 -2.78
CA GLU A 804 2.68 40.01 -3.99
C GLU A 804 2.65 41.25 -4.90
N GLN A 805 1.87 42.27 -4.53
CA GLN A 805 1.62 43.46 -5.37
C GLN A 805 2.91 44.11 -5.89
N ASN A 806 3.92 44.31 -5.04
CA ASN A 806 5.15 44.99 -5.45
C ASN A 806 5.97 44.13 -6.43
N THR A 807 6.09 42.82 -6.16
CA THR A 807 6.85 41.89 -7.01
C THR A 807 6.24 41.80 -8.41
N ILE A 808 4.93 41.63 -8.49
CA ILE A 808 4.21 41.48 -9.77
C ILE A 808 4.25 42.78 -10.57
N ARG A 809 4.00 43.93 -9.94
CA ARG A 809 4.00 45.23 -10.62
C ARG A 809 5.38 45.64 -11.10
N ASN A 810 6.43 45.34 -10.33
CA ASN A 810 7.80 45.55 -10.78
C ASN A 810 8.14 44.68 -11.99
N GLU A 811 7.65 43.45 -12.03
CA GLU A 811 7.87 42.56 -13.17
C GLU A 811 7.07 43.01 -14.40
N TRP A 812 5.83 43.50 -14.23
CA TRP A 812 5.08 44.15 -15.31
C TRP A 812 5.81 45.36 -15.88
N LEU A 813 6.40 46.19 -15.02
CA LEU A 813 7.17 47.36 -15.44
C LEU A 813 8.44 46.93 -16.19
N ARG A 814 9.20 45.99 -15.63
CA ARG A 814 10.44 45.45 -16.22
C ARG A 814 10.20 44.85 -17.61
N ARG A 815 9.07 44.16 -17.80
CA ARG A 815 8.70 43.50 -19.05
C ARG A 815 7.96 44.40 -20.04
N GLY A 816 7.71 45.66 -19.68
CA GLY A 816 6.95 46.59 -20.50
C GLY A 816 5.48 46.19 -20.66
N ILE A 817 4.92 45.40 -19.75
CA ILE A 817 3.50 45.03 -19.74
C ILE A 817 2.63 46.24 -19.36
N CYS A 818 3.11 47.06 -18.42
CA CYS A 818 2.50 48.34 -18.08
C CYS A 818 3.28 49.51 -18.72
N ILE A 819 2.58 50.62 -18.95
CA ILE A 819 3.15 51.82 -19.54
C ILE A 819 3.93 52.57 -18.46
N GLU A 820 5.25 52.64 -18.64
CA GLU A 820 6.14 53.38 -17.74
C GLU A 820 5.79 54.87 -17.66
N SER A 821 6.10 55.47 -16.52
CA SER A 821 5.91 56.89 -16.26
C SER A 821 7.02 57.41 -15.37
N ILE A 822 7.31 58.71 -15.46
CA ILE A 822 8.36 59.35 -14.68
C ILE A 822 7.71 60.15 -13.56
N ASN A 823 8.10 59.86 -12.32
CA ASN A 823 7.68 60.61 -11.16
C ASN A 823 8.91 60.99 -10.32
N ASN A 824 9.14 62.30 -10.16
CA ASN A 824 10.29 62.84 -9.43
C ASN A 824 11.65 62.24 -9.85
N GLY A 825 11.82 61.96 -11.15
CA GLY A 825 13.06 61.39 -11.71
C GLY A 825 13.20 59.86 -11.64
N SER A 826 12.25 59.17 -11.02
CA SER A 826 12.22 57.70 -10.97
C SER A 826 11.18 57.12 -11.93
N VAL A 827 11.52 56.00 -12.58
CA VAL A 827 10.59 55.22 -13.40
C VAL A 827 9.60 54.51 -12.48
N VAL A 828 8.32 54.68 -12.73
CA VAL A 828 7.20 54.10 -11.98
C VAL A 828 6.18 53.49 -12.93
N ASP A 829 5.34 52.61 -12.40
CA ASP A 829 4.33 51.84 -13.15
C ASP A 829 2.93 52.49 -13.15
N TYR A 830 2.76 53.65 -12.51
CA TYR A 830 1.46 54.32 -12.36
C TYR A 830 1.45 55.72 -12.96
N GLN A 831 0.27 56.14 -13.40
CA GLN A 831 0.03 57.44 -14.05
C GLN A 831 -1.19 58.14 -13.45
N GLN A 832 -1.20 59.47 -13.50
CA GLN A 832 -2.39 60.24 -13.16
C GLN A 832 -3.25 60.44 -14.39
N ILE A 833 -4.53 60.09 -14.33
CA ILE A 833 -5.47 60.21 -15.42
C ILE A 833 -6.70 61.03 -15.02
N LYS A 834 -7.13 61.95 -15.90
CA LYS A 834 -8.39 62.67 -15.75
C LYS A 834 -9.44 62.03 -16.65
N HIS A 835 -10.53 61.53 -16.07
CA HIS A 835 -11.64 60.89 -16.79
C HIS A 835 -12.97 61.46 -16.30
N LYS A 836 -13.82 61.92 -17.24
CA LYS A 836 -15.14 62.54 -16.99
C LYS A 836 -15.15 63.53 -15.79
N GLY A 837 -14.13 64.40 -15.72
CA GLY A 837 -14.01 65.44 -14.68
C GLY A 837 -13.35 65.00 -13.37
N ARG A 838 -13.15 63.71 -13.11
CA ARG A 838 -12.48 63.17 -11.92
C ARG A 838 -11.02 62.80 -12.21
N LYS A 839 -10.15 62.90 -11.19
CA LYS A 839 -8.74 62.49 -11.27
C LYS A 839 -8.57 61.12 -10.62
N PHE A 840 -7.92 60.21 -11.32
CA PHE A 840 -7.55 58.89 -10.85
C PHE A 840 -6.03 58.70 -10.96
N ARG A 841 -5.52 57.72 -10.22
CA ARG A 841 -4.16 57.21 -10.37
C ARG A 841 -4.29 55.73 -10.68
N GLY A 842 -3.66 55.27 -11.76
CA GLY A 842 -3.80 53.88 -12.21
C GLY A 842 -2.53 53.36 -12.86
N VAL A 843 -2.37 52.04 -12.81
CA VAL A 843 -1.35 51.30 -13.57
C VAL A 843 -1.92 51.05 -14.96
N ALA A 844 -1.32 51.68 -15.97
CA ALA A 844 -1.80 51.60 -17.34
C ALA A 844 -1.24 50.34 -17.99
N ILE A 845 -2.10 49.46 -18.53
CA ILE A 845 -1.68 48.24 -19.23
C ILE A 845 -1.54 48.54 -20.72
N GLN A 846 -0.50 48.03 -21.37
CA GLN A 846 -0.32 48.25 -22.80
C GLN A 846 -1.53 47.72 -23.60
N PRO A 847 -2.15 48.53 -24.48
CA PRO A 847 -3.32 48.11 -25.27
C PRO A 847 -3.07 46.82 -26.06
N LYS A 848 -1.89 46.67 -26.66
CA LYS A 848 -1.49 45.47 -27.39
C LYS A 848 -1.56 44.20 -26.55
N ILE A 849 -1.20 44.28 -25.26
CA ILE A 849 -1.26 43.13 -24.35
C ILE A 849 -2.71 42.77 -24.02
N ILE A 850 -3.59 43.77 -23.87
CA ILE A 850 -5.02 43.54 -23.65
C ILE A 850 -5.65 42.83 -24.86
N GLU A 851 -5.32 43.28 -26.07
CA GLU A 851 -5.75 42.68 -27.33
C GLU A 851 -5.19 41.26 -27.52
N GLU A 852 -3.90 41.04 -27.24
CA GLU A 852 -3.25 39.71 -27.31
C GLU A 852 -3.89 38.70 -26.36
N LEU A 853 -4.37 39.16 -25.20
CA LEU A 853 -5.11 38.35 -24.23
C LEU A 853 -6.60 38.19 -24.58
N GLY A 854 -7.07 38.78 -25.69
CA GLY A 854 -8.43 38.60 -26.20
C GLY A 854 -9.51 39.42 -25.49
N PHE A 855 -9.15 40.42 -24.68
CA PHE A 855 -10.13 41.27 -24.00
C PHE A 855 -10.41 42.54 -24.79
N ASN A 856 -11.68 42.98 -24.80
CA ASN A 856 -12.07 44.27 -25.38
C ASN A 856 -12.96 45.03 -24.40
N PHE A 857 -12.52 46.21 -23.94
CA PHE A 857 -13.28 47.03 -23.01
C PHE A 857 -14.02 48.23 -23.59
N GLU A 858 -14.17 48.29 -24.91
CA GLU A 858 -15.02 49.25 -25.57
C GLU A 858 -16.50 49.01 -25.25
N GLU A 859 -17.19 50.07 -24.85
CA GLU A 859 -18.64 50.05 -24.64
C GLU A 859 -19.32 50.23 -26.01
N LYS A 860 -20.07 49.22 -26.47
CA LYS A 860 -20.93 49.35 -27.65
C LYS A 860 -22.14 50.20 -27.26
N GLY A 861 -22.30 51.35 -27.91
CA GLY A 861 -23.37 52.32 -27.65
C GLY A 861 -24.77 51.85 -28.03
#